data_AF-A0A7H8XFY3-F1
#
_entry.id   AF-A0A7H8XFY3-F1
#
_cell.length_a   1.000
_cell.length_b   1.000
_cell.length_c   1.000
_cell.angle_alpha   90.00
_cell.angle_beta   90.00
_cell.angle_gamma   90.00
#
_symmetry.space_group_name_H-M   'P 1'
#
loop_
_entity.id
_entity.type
_entity.pdbx_description
1 polymer ?
#
loop_
_entity_poly.entity_id
_entity_poly.type
_entity_poly.pdbx_seq_one_letter_code
_entity_poly.pdbx_strand_id
1 'polypeptide(L)'
;MTLLQLPTDAQSFLSLFERSWDSVVDDLHGWCGGFRARPESVQRPLETVFGHLGLLLITLVSLRHSDEYRHPRKEVGPDGGHGQTGHDCDSLCVPLVRDPAVRRAIAEHYSPDAWIPGHDTSEIEPSASARSEWNSIDFDTVRFHRHGTTSFILAGYPAGAAHGRRRQLALKCLVYPFLQVPTIVRNTAEYYSKYGVPSRDLRHLVQIWASSASWILMDYVPGETLAEHLDRRRGNTPGSASADRTTRRPAAAAREIEIDVLADLGRELFAAMAELEQAGLRHCDLSPSNIIVASGEEGARPSFIFIDLGVNYLYTHALPGIGGPDATYVAPELRAGGTGTNRTDLYSVGQLLVAISGAPGGSDGTVPDLFYAETPVMARFIEDLVDGEPTRRLLLFRPDPPPAPLYPQLRRFFDEELAAMAATRRGRVGQVRIRWLAALLDLFMPLAGAPARQWQVWRIRRSQGLYRHPRRSMHIRWLLTASWLSAAAWYVAATVLVTWWLRDLGWDWGNQAIAFLQQATGTPSDRFPYLDDLRQPDYPISDFAENLPVRMVGLSFLLVGARYYQNLFAGLTPLVAGLRQGWLSLLAIVAELHMRLFAVAAFLLVLPPTLVQGRWWSVFTPVGVLFVFICNWSCLSFARLALRRAKAAQLSTVPAGRVAGLDAFSGWTPSAAFYAVTCGVIGTLIYLDLVKDVYVYAGAVTAINTVLFYVIKCSGRSAADVRTGLGRAFLAAERLRYAAEGRVPRPRVGD
;
A
#
# COMPACT_ATOMS: atom_id res chain seq x y z
N MET A 1 -26.93 -33.64 -25.88
CA MET A 1 -25.78 -32.98 -25.23
C MET A 1 -26.31 -32.32 -23.98
N THR A 2 -25.83 -32.73 -22.80
CA THR A 2 -26.32 -32.19 -21.52
C THR A 2 -25.65 -30.84 -21.23
N LEU A 3 -26.31 -29.95 -20.49
CA LEU A 3 -25.76 -28.65 -20.04
C LEU A 3 -24.37 -28.80 -19.40
N LEU A 4 -24.10 -29.96 -18.83
CA LEU A 4 -22.82 -30.36 -18.23
C LEU A 4 -21.68 -30.30 -19.25
N GLN A 5 -21.88 -30.76 -20.49
CA GLN A 5 -20.82 -30.95 -21.49
C GLN A 5 -20.39 -29.65 -22.20
N LEU A 6 -20.90 -28.49 -21.76
CA LEU A 6 -20.51 -27.21 -22.34
C LEU A 6 -19.07 -26.87 -21.96
N PRO A 7 -18.21 -26.48 -22.92
CA PRO A 7 -16.86 -26.00 -22.62
C PRO A 7 -16.86 -24.76 -21.73
N THR A 8 -15.84 -24.63 -20.90
CA THR A 8 -15.73 -23.50 -19.96
C THR A 8 -14.97 -22.29 -20.50
N ASP A 9 -14.35 -22.40 -21.68
CA ASP A 9 -13.56 -21.34 -22.31
C ASP A 9 -13.99 -21.13 -23.76
N ALA A 10 -13.81 -19.90 -24.27
CA ALA A 10 -14.29 -19.51 -25.59
C ALA A 10 -13.64 -20.30 -26.74
N GLN A 11 -12.37 -20.71 -26.58
CA GLN A 11 -11.63 -21.40 -27.64
C GLN A 11 -12.13 -22.85 -27.80
N SER A 12 -12.31 -23.57 -26.68
CA SER A 12 -12.89 -24.90 -26.68
C SER A 12 -14.35 -24.88 -27.15
N PHE A 13 -15.11 -23.83 -26.80
CA PHE A 13 -16.47 -23.63 -27.30
C PHE A 13 -16.50 -23.51 -28.83
N LEU A 14 -15.67 -22.61 -29.39
CA LEU A 14 -15.55 -22.43 -30.83
C LEU A 14 -15.11 -23.71 -31.54
N SER A 15 -14.14 -24.43 -30.98
CA SER A 15 -13.63 -25.68 -31.57
C SER A 15 -14.68 -26.80 -31.58
N LEU A 16 -15.57 -26.84 -30.58
CA LEU A 16 -16.56 -27.91 -30.47
C LEU A 16 -17.82 -27.64 -31.29
N PHE A 17 -18.25 -26.38 -31.37
CA PHE A 17 -19.51 -26.00 -32.01
C PHE A 17 -19.33 -25.35 -33.38
N GLU A 18 -18.10 -25.06 -33.80
CA GLU A 18 -17.77 -24.32 -35.04
C GLU A 18 -18.50 -22.97 -35.16
N ARG A 19 -18.97 -22.45 -34.02
CA ARG A 19 -19.70 -21.18 -33.88
C ARG A 19 -19.11 -20.42 -32.71
N SER A 20 -19.01 -19.10 -32.86
CA SER A 20 -18.57 -18.26 -31.75
C SER A 20 -19.60 -18.27 -30.62
N TRP A 21 -19.10 -18.17 -29.39
CA TRP A 21 -19.92 -18.07 -28.19
C TRP A 21 -20.93 -16.92 -28.28
N ASP A 22 -20.46 -15.75 -28.73
CA ASP A 22 -21.29 -14.56 -28.92
C ASP A 22 -22.46 -14.83 -29.87
N SER A 23 -22.20 -15.47 -31.01
CA SER A 23 -23.24 -15.77 -32.00
C SER A 23 -24.32 -16.70 -31.45
N VAL A 24 -23.96 -17.70 -30.63
CA VAL A 24 -24.94 -18.61 -30.02
C VAL A 24 -25.76 -17.89 -28.95
N VAL A 25 -25.13 -17.04 -28.14
CA VAL A 25 -25.81 -16.23 -27.13
C VAL A 25 -26.79 -15.25 -27.79
N ASP A 26 -26.40 -14.58 -28.87
CA ASP A 26 -27.24 -13.62 -29.59
C ASP A 26 -28.46 -14.31 -30.23
N ASP A 27 -28.28 -15.47 -30.87
CA ASP A 27 -29.38 -16.25 -31.44
C ASP A 27 -30.40 -16.67 -30.37
N LEU A 28 -29.91 -17.21 -29.25
CA LEU A 28 -30.74 -17.63 -28.13
C LEU A 28 -31.45 -16.43 -27.49
N HIS A 29 -30.76 -15.31 -27.34
CA HIS A 29 -31.33 -14.08 -26.83
C HIS A 29 -32.46 -13.58 -27.74
N GLY A 30 -32.24 -13.52 -29.06
CA GLY A 30 -33.27 -13.14 -30.02
C GLY A 30 -34.47 -14.09 -30.01
N TRP A 31 -34.23 -15.40 -29.94
CA TRP A 31 -35.30 -16.38 -29.89
C TRP A 31 -36.14 -16.27 -28.61
N CYS A 32 -35.48 -16.14 -27.45
CA CYS A 32 -36.13 -16.02 -26.15
C CYS A 32 -36.86 -14.67 -26.01
N GLY A 33 -36.24 -13.56 -26.42
CA GLY A 33 -36.84 -12.23 -26.34
C GLY A 33 -38.12 -12.09 -27.18
N GLY A 34 -38.18 -12.77 -28.32
CA GLY A 34 -39.38 -12.80 -29.17
C GLY A 34 -40.44 -13.83 -28.76
N PHE A 35 -40.18 -14.72 -27.79
CA PHE A 35 -41.05 -15.85 -27.50
C PHE A 35 -42.46 -15.45 -27.05
N ARG A 36 -42.55 -14.50 -26.10
CA ARG A 36 -43.83 -14.02 -25.55
C ARG A 36 -44.65 -13.16 -26.52
N ALA A 37 -44.05 -12.73 -27.64
CA ALA A 37 -44.74 -12.03 -28.72
C ALA A 37 -45.40 -12.99 -29.75
N ARG A 38 -45.14 -14.30 -29.66
CA ARG A 38 -45.69 -15.31 -30.60
C ARG A 38 -47.16 -15.62 -30.26
N PRO A 39 -47.97 -16.13 -31.20
CA PRO A 39 -49.33 -16.57 -30.90
C PRO A 39 -49.40 -17.69 -29.83
N GLU A 40 -50.43 -17.71 -28.98
CA GLU A 40 -50.59 -18.72 -27.91
C GLU A 40 -50.52 -20.18 -28.42
N SER A 41 -51.00 -20.44 -29.64
CA SER A 41 -50.96 -21.75 -30.29
C SER A 41 -49.52 -22.28 -30.47
N VAL A 42 -48.54 -21.39 -30.58
CA VAL A 42 -47.11 -21.71 -30.67
C VAL A 42 -46.45 -21.69 -29.29
N GLN A 43 -46.90 -20.81 -28.38
CA GLN A 43 -46.32 -20.70 -27.03
C GLN A 43 -46.57 -21.94 -26.18
N ARG A 44 -47.82 -22.40 -26.06
CA ARG A 44 -48.19 -23.53 -25.17
C ARG A 44 -47.34 -24.79 -25.36
N PRO A 45 -47.16 -25.33 -26.59
CA PRO A 45 -46.37 -26.55 -26.77
C PRO A 45 -44.87 -26.35 -26.52
N LEU A 46 -44.37 -25.12 -26.66
CA LEU A 46 -42.95 -24.79 -26.55
C LEU A 46 -42.58 -24.18 -25.20
N GLU A 47 -43.53 -24.01 -24.27
CA GLU A 47 -43.28 -23.30 -23.02
C GLU A 47 -42.19 -23.98 -22.17
N THR A 48 -42.23 -25.31 -22.06
CA THR A 48 -41.18 -26.08 -21.36
C THR A 48 -39.83 -25.94 -22.04
N VAL A 49 -39.80 -25.97 -23.38
CA VAL A 49 -38.57 -25.80 -24.17
C VAL A 49 -38.00 -24.41 -23.95
N PHE A 50 -38.85 -23.38 -23.94
CA PHE A 50 -38.46 -22.01 -23.65
C PHE A 50 -37.84 -21.88 -22.24
N GLY A 51 -38.43 -22.51 -21.22
CA GLY A 51 -37.86 -22.54 -19.87
C GLY A 51 -36.43 -23.10 -19.84
N HIS A 52 -36.21 -24.23 -20.51
CA HIS A 52 -34.90 -24.89 -20.59
C HIS A 52 -33.89 -24.09 -21.44
N LEU A 53 -34.31 -23.51 -22.56
CA LEU A 53 -33.46 -22.64 -23.38
C LEU A 53 -33.09 -21.35 -22.65
N GLY A 54 -34.00 -20.80 -21.83
CA GLY A 54 -33.70 -19.68 -20.95
C GLY A 54 -32.63 -20.02 -19.91
N LEU A 55 -32.70 -21.20 -19.29
CA LEU A 55 -31.66 -21.68 -18.37
C LEU A 55 -30.32 -21.93 -19.09
N LEU A 56 -30.35 -22.49 -20.30
CA LEU A 56 -29.15 -22.63 -21.15
C LEU A 56 -28.51 -21.28 -21.45
N LEU A 57 -29.31 -20.27 -21.81
CA LEU A 57 -28.83 -18.93 -22.09
C LEU A 57 -28.16 -18.30 -20.86
N ILE A 58 -28.78 -18.40 -19.68
CA ILE A 58 -28.18 -17.95 -18.41
C ILE A 58 -26.86 -18.67 -18.13
N THR A 59 -26.81 -19.98 -18.39
CA THR A 59 -25.61 -20.83 -18.21
C THR A 59 -24.47 -20.36 -19.11
N LEU A 60 -24.73 -20.18 -20.41
CA LEU A 60 -23.74 -19.72 -21.39
C LEU A 60 -23.19 -18.33 -21.05
N VAL A 61 -24.08 -17.42 -20.65
CA VAL A 61 -23.71 -16.07 -20.25
C VAL A 61 -22.86 -16.10 -18.96
N SER A 62 -23.21 -16.93 -17.97
CA SER A 62 -22.45 -17.08 -16.73
C SER A 62 -21.05 -17.65 -16.99
N LEU A 63 -20.95 -18.64 -17.87
CA LEU A 63 -19.68 -19.24 -18.28
C LEU A 63 -18.79 -18.22 -19.01
N ARG A 64 -19.37 -17.37 -19.87
CA ARG A 64 -18.64 -16.27 -20.51
C ARG A 64 -18.08 -15.29 -19.48
N HIS A 65 -18.90 -14.87 -18.50
CA HIS A 65 -18.44 -14.00 -17.40
C HIS A 65 -17.29 -14.66 -16.61
N SER A 66 -17.39 -15.96 -16.36
CA SER A 66 -16.31 -16.74 -15.72
C SER A 66 -15.02 -16.80 -16.55
N ASP A 67 -15.13 -16.99 -17.87
CA ASP A 67 -13.99 -16.99 -18.80
C ASP A 67 -13.30 -15.63 -18.86
N GLU A 68 -14.07 -14.55 -19.05
CA GLU A 68 -13.55 -13.17 -19.06
C GLU A 68 -12.90 -12.80 -17.72
N TYR A 69 -13.48 -13.25 -16.60
CA TYR A 69 -12.92 -13.05 -15.27
C TYR A 69 -11.57 -13.78 -15.09
N ARG A 70 -11.41 -14.97 -15.66
CA ARG A 70 -10.15 -15.75 -15.61
C ARG A 70 -9.09 -15.22 -16.57
N HIS A 71 -9.53 -14.67 -17.70
CA HIS A 71 -8.70 -14.17 -18.80
C HIS A 71 -9.01 -12.71 -19.12
N PRO A 72 -8.72 -11.76 -18.20
CA PRO A 72 -8.97 -10.35 -18.47
C PRO A 72 -8.15 -9.90 -19.68
N ARG A 73 -8.84 -9.45 -20.74
CA ARG A 73 -8.22 -8.96 -21.96
C ARG A 73 -7.35 -7.74 -21.65
N LYS A 74 -6.05 -7.82 -21.92
CA LYS A 74 -5.14 -6.66 -21.92
C LYS A 74 -5.33 -5.85 -23.21
N GLU A 75 -6.44 -5.14 -23.38
CA GLU A 75 -6.59 -4.23 -24.53
C GLU A 75 -6.26 -2.78 -24.13
N VAL A 76 -5.07 -2.34 -24.57
CA VAL A 76 -4.76 -0.93 -24.82
C VAL A 76 -5.11 -0.67 -26.28
N GLY A 77 -6.39 -0.37 -26.55
CA GLY A 77 -6.82 0.22 -27.82
C GLY A 77 -6.63 1.75 -27.79
N PRO A 78 -6.50 2.43 -28.95
CA PRO A 78 -6.31 3.90 -29.01
C PRO A 78 -7.52 4.69 -28.51
N ASP A 79 -8.70 4.07 -28.54
CA ASP A 79 -9.93 4.63 -28.01
C ASP A 79 -10.09 4.19 -26.56
N GLY A 80 -9.71 5.06 -25.64
CA GLY A 80 -9.70 4.85 -24.18
C GLY A 80 -11.09 4.67 -23.54
N GLY A 81 -11.94 3.83 -24.11
CA GLY A 81 -13.12 3.29 -23.45
C GLY A 81 -12.69 2.17 -22.51
N HIS A 82 -12.86 2.36 -21.21
CA HIS A 82 -12.96 1.24 -20.29
C HIS A 82 -14.14 0.39 -20.75
N GLY A 83 -13.88 -0.70 -21.47
CA GLY A 83 -14.91 -1.61 -21.93
C GLY A 83 -15.74 -2.05 -20.74
N GLN A 84 -17.02 -1.69 -20.74
CA GLN A 84 -18.00 -2.36 -19.90
C GLN A 84 -18.04 -3.81 -20.37
N THR A 85 -17.34 -4.67 -19.63
CA THR A 85 -17.25 -6.11 -19.88
C THR A 85 -18.47 -6.78 -19.29
N GLY A 86 -19.41 -7.15 -20.15
CA GLY A 86 -20.62 -7.87 -19.80
C GLY A 86 -21.81 -7.37 -20.63
N HIS A 87 -22.61 -8.31 -21.11
CA HIS A 87 -23.95 -8.01 -21.60
C HIS A 87 -24.76 -7.30 -20.50
N ASP A 88 -25.77 -6.53 -20.90
CA ASP A 88 -26.66 -5.86 -19.96
C ASP A 88 -27.61 -6.87 -19.29
N CYS A 89 -27.34 -7.18 -18.03
CA CYS A 89 -28.16 -8.12 -17.25
C CYS A 89 -29.60 -7.63 -17.07
N ASP A 90 -29.85 -6.32 -17.08
CA ASP A 90 -31.19 -5.75 -16.89
C ASP A 90 -32.08 -5.97 -18.12
N SER A 91 -31.49 -6.07 -19.31
CA SER A 91 -32.22 -6.40 -20.54
C SER A 91 -32.31 -7.89 -20.84
N LEU A 92 -31.35 -8.70 -20.38
CA LEU A 92 -31.30 -10.14 -20.70
C LEU A 92 -31.66 -11.03 -19.50
N CYS A 93 -30.81 -11.07 -18.47
CA CYS A 93 -30.94 -12.04 -17.38
C CYS A 93 -32.14 -11.78 -16.46
N VAL A 94 -32.40 -10.51 -16.13
CA VAL A 94 -33.50 -10.12 -15.24
C VAL A 94 -34.87 -10.47 -15.85
N PRO A 95 -35.18 -10.12 -17.12
CA PRO A 95 -36.42 -10.52 -17.75
C PRO A 95 -36.56 -12.04 -17.93
N LEU A 96 -35.47 -12.74 -18.27
CA LEU A 96 -35.50 -14.20 -18.42
C LEU A 96 -35.88 -14.91 -17.12
N VAL A 97 -35.23 -14.58 -16.00
CA VAL A 97 -35.52 -15.23 -14.71
C VAL A 97 -36.88 -14.79 -14.13
N ARG A 98 -37.43 -13.65 -14.57
CA ARG A 98 -38.80 -13.27 -14.19
C ARG A 98 -39.86 -14.16 -14.84
N ASP A 99 -39.55 -14.84 -15.94
CA ASP A 99 -40.51 -15.68 -16.64
C ASP A 99 -40.81 -16.99 -15.85
N PRO A 100 -42.10 -17.34 -15.64
CA PRO A 100 -42.49 -18.54 -14.90
C PRO A 100 -41.94 -19.86 -15.50
N ALA A 101 -41.78 -19.95 -16.82
CA ALA A 101 -41.26 -21.14 -17.46
C ALA A 101 -39.77 -21.37 -17.15
N VAL A 102 -38.98 -20.28 -17.10
CA VAL A 102 -37.55 -20.33 -16.74
C VAL A 102 -37.38 -20.64 -15.25
N ARG A 103 -38.21 -20.05 -14.37
CA ARG A 103 -38.22 -20.37 -12.93
C ARG A 103 -38.54 -21.85 -12.66
N ARG A 104 -39.53 -22.41 -13.37
CA ARG A 104 -39.84 -23.84 -13.31
C ARG A 104 -38.65 -24.70 -13.72
N ALA A 105 -38.00 -24.35 -14.83
CA ALA A 105 -36.79 -25.05 -15.26
C ALA A 105 -35.69 -24.97 -14.19
N ILE A 106 -35.42 -23.80 -13.60
CA ILE A 106 -34.44 -23.65 -12.51
C ILE A 106 -34.83 -24.53 -11.31
N ALA A 107 -36.08 -24.52 -10.88
CA ALA A 107 -36.55 -25.29 -9.72
C ALA A 107 -36.44 -26.81 -9.94
N GLU A 108 -36.69 -27.29 -11.16
CA GLU A 108 -36.55 -28.70 -11.54
C GLU A 108 -35.08 -29.13 -11.55
N HIS A 109 -34.23 -28.33 -12.19
CA HIS A 109 -32.82 -28.63 -12.44
C HIS A 109 -31.91 -28.52 -11.21
N TYR A 110 -32.23 -27.61 -10.28
CA TYR A 110 -31.49 -27.43 -9.03
C TYR A 110 -32.17 -28.07 -7.81
N SER A 111 -33.23 -28.85 -8.01
CA SER A 111 -33.86 -29.61 -6.93
C SER A 111 -32.81 -30.44 -6.16
N PRO A 112 -32.89 -30.53 -4.82
CA PRO A 112 -32.01 -31.41 -4.04
C PRO A 112 -32.02 -32.86 -4.53
N ASP A 113 -33.14 -33.30 -5.09
CA ASP A 113 -33.33 -34.66 -5.63
C ASP A 113 -32.92 -34.80 -7.10
N ALA A 114 -32.44 -33.73 -7.74
CA ALA A 114 -31.99 -33.78 -9.11
C ALA A 114 -30.72 -34.64 -9.24
N TRP A 115 -30.69 -35.51 -10.25
CA TRP A 115 -29.54 -36.36 -10.52
C TRP A 115 -28.34 -35.54 -11.01
N ILE A 116 -27.18 -35.73 -10.38
CA ILE A 116 -25.89 -35.13 -10.77
C ILE A 116 -24.99 -36.24 -11.36
N PRO A 117 -24.63 -36.18 -12.65
CA PRO A 117 -23.87 -37.25 -13.28
C PRO A 117 -22.42 -37.34 -12.77
N GLY A 118 -21.92 -38.57 -12.60
CA GLY A 118 -20.52 -38.83 -12.21
C GLY A 118 -20.25 -38.85 -10.70
N HIS A 119 -21.30 -38.69 -9.88
CA HIS A 119 -21.22 -38.80 -8.42
C HIS A 119 -22.05 -39.99 -7.92
N ASP A 120 -21.46 -40.78 -7.02
CA ASP A 120 -22.19 -41.84 -6.31
C ASP A 120 -23.19 -41.17 -5.35
N THR A 121 -24.48 -41.42 -5.55
CA THR A 121 -25.58 -40.80 -4.81
C THR A 121 -25.53 -41.09 -3.31
N SER A 122 -24.75 -42.09 -2.88
CA SER A 122 -24.59 -42.46 -1.47
C SER A 122 -23.67 -41.54 -0.66
N GLU A 123 -22.75 -40.78 -1.29
CA GLU A 123 -21.79 -39.92 -0.57
C GLU A 123 -22.27 -38.47 -0.37
N ILE A 124 -23.29 -38.02 -1.12
CA ILE A 124 -23.76 -36.63 -1.16
C ILE A 124 -25.29 -36.57 -1.05
N GLU A 125 -25.88 -37.33 -0.13
CA GLU A 125 -27.32 -37.23 0.10
C GLU A 125 -27.69 -35.83 0.65
N PRO A 126 -28.69 -35.15 0.06
CA PRO A 126 -29.13 -33.86 0.57
C PRO A 126 -29.74 -34.02 1.96
N SER A 127 -29.26 -33.22 2.92
CA SER A 127 -29.80 -33.24 4.28
C SER A 127 -31.30 -32.92 4.29
N ALA A 128 -32.03 -33.48 5.27
CA ALA A 128 -33.46 -33.19 5.46
C ALA A 128 -33.71 -31.68 5.64
N SER A 129 -32.75 -30.97 6.26
CA SER A 129 -32.77 -29.51 6.39
C SER A 129 -32.70 -28.80 5.03
N ALA A 130 -31.83 -29.25 4.13
CA ALA A 130 -31.70 -28.66 2.79
C ALA A 130 -32.99 -28.86 1.96
N ARG A 131 -33.63 -30.02 2.06
CA ARG A 131 -34.94 -30.27 1.42
C ARG A 131 -36.02 -29.36 1.99
N SER A 132 -36.08 -29.20 3.31
CA SER A 132 -37.04 -28.34 3.99
C SER A 132 -36.88 -26.87 3.57
N GLU A 133 -35.64 -26.37 3.59
CA GLU A 133 -35.33 -25.00 3.18
C GLU A 133 -35.62 -24.76 1.70
N TRP A 134 -35.28 -25.71 0.81
CA TRP A 134 -35.60 -25.63 -0.62
C TRP A 134 -37.11 -25.52 -0.87
N ASN A 135 -37.90 -26.37 -0.22
CA ASN A 135 -39.36 -26.36 -0.34
C ASN A 135 -40.00 -25.09 0.25
N SER A 136 -39.26 -24.34 1.07
CA SER A 136 -39.74 -23.08 1.62
C SER A 136 -39.59 -21.91 0.66
N ILE A 137 -38.82 -22.04 -0.43
CA ILE A 137 -38.56 -20.95 -1.39
C ILE A 137 -39.81 -20.64 -2.21
N ASP A 138 -40.19 -19.36 -2.26
CA ASP A 138 -41.23 -18.86 -3.16
C ASP A 138 -40.61 -18.51 -4.52
N PHE A 139 -40.61 -19.47 -5.45
CA PHE A 139 -40.04 -19.30 -6.80
C PHE A 139 -40.71 -18.19 -7.62
N ASP A 140 -41.94 -17.78 -7.29
CA ASP A 140 -42.61 -16.67 -7.98
C ASP A 140 -42.00 -15.31 -7.63
N THR A 141 -41.25 -15.23 -6.53
CA THR A 141 -40.52 -14.02 -6.13
C THR A 141 -39.08 -13.97 -6.62
N VAL A 142 -38.57 -15.09 -7.16
CA VAL A 142 -37.15 -15.24 -7.51
C VAL A 142 -36.80 -14.37 -8.72
N ARG A 143 -35.73 -13.59 -8.59
CA ARG A 143 -35.18 -12.72 -9.64
C ARG A 143 -33.69 -12.94 -9.79
N PHE A 144 -33.18 -12.75 -11.00
CA PHE A 144 -31.74 -12.71 -11.22
C PHE A 144 -31.11 -11.57 -10.41
N HIS A 145 -29.96 -11.82 -9.80
CA HIS A 145 -29.21 -10.79 -9.08
C HIS A 145 -27.85 -10.53 -9.72
N ARG A 146 -26.99 -11.54 -9.89
CA ARG A 146 -25.65 -11.36 -10.43
C ARG A 146 -25.02 -12.68 -10.91
N HIS A 147 -24.09 -12.60 -11.86
CA HIS A 147 -23.16 -13.70 -12.13
C HIS A 147 -22.00 -13.70 -11.13
N GLY A 148 -21.60 -14.89 -10.71
CA GLY A 148 -20.36 -15.15 -9.97
C GLY A 148 -19.35 -15.85 -10.86
N THR A 149 -18.22 -16.22 -10.27
CA THR A 149 -17.10 -16.84 -10.99
C THR A 149 -17.34 -18.31 -11.33
N THR A 150 -18.09 -19.04 -10.50
CA THR A 150 -18.47 -20.46 -10.70
C THR A 150 -19.99 -20.70 -10.61
N SER A 151 -20.76 -19.63 -10.40
CA SER A 151 -22.18 -19.69 -10.07
C SER A 151 -22.92 -18.47 -10.61
N PHE A 152 -24.24 -18.49 -10.56
CA PHE A 152 -25.06 -17.28 -10.64
C PHE A 152 -25.93 -17.19 -9.38
N ILE A 153 -26.28 -15.96 -9.00
CA ILE A 153 -26.99 -15.66 -7.77
C ILE A 153 -28.38 -15.14 -8.12
N LEU A 154 -29.38 -15.75 -7.48
CA LEU A 154 -30.77 -15.35 -7.54
C LEU A 154 -31.17 -14.75 -6.18
N ALA A 155 -32.07 -13.77 -6.18
CA ALA A 155 -32.65 -13.20 -4.96
C ALA A 155 -34.15 -13.48 -4.91
N GLY A 156 -34.70 -13.76 -3.73
CA GLY A 156 -36.12 -14.08 -3.58
C GLY A 156 -36.59 -13.99 -2.13
N TYR A 157 -37.74 -14.58 -1.84
CA TYR A 157 -38.30 -14.69 -0.50
C TYR A 157 -38.77 -16.12 -0.21
N PRO A 158 -38.82 -16.52 1.06
CA PRO A 158 -39.51 -17.74 1.45
C PRO A 158 -41.04 -17.54 1.39
N ALA A 159 -41.77 -18.61 1.10
CA ALA A 159 -43.24 -18.63 1.03
C ALA A 159 -43.88 -18.29 2.39
N GLY A 160 -43.27 -18.76 3.48
CA GLY A 160 -43.67 -18.49 4.86
C GLY A 160 -42.95 -17.28 5.48
N ALA A 161 -43.62 -16.59 6.41
CA ALA A 161 -42.99 -15.54 7.22
C ALA A 161 -42.51 -16.12 8.56
N ALA A 162 -41.21 -16.08 8.84
CA ALA A 162 -40.68 -16.37 10.16
C ALA A 162 -40.89 -15.15 11.07
N HIS A 163 -41.62 -15.31 12.19
CA HIS A 163 -41.87 -14.23 13.17
C HIS A 163 -42.46 -12.93 12.57
N GLY A 164 -43.30 -13.03 11.54
CA GLY A 164 -43.98 -11.88 10.94
C GLY A 164 -43.14 -11.00 10.00
N ARG A 165 -41.87 -11.35 9.73
CA ARG A 165 -41.03 -10.69 8.71
C ARG A 165 -40.52 -11.70 7.70
N ARG A 166 -40.75 -11.43 6.40
CA ARG A 166 -40.10 -12.18 5.31
C ARG A 166 -38.67 -11.68 5.15
N ARG A 167 -37.68 -12.52 5.46
CA ARG A 167 -36.28 -12.23 5.16
C ARG A 167 -36.00 -12.51 3.70
N GLN A 168 -35.24 -11.65 3.04
CA GLN A 168 -34.85 -11.86 1.66
C GLN A 168 -33.72 -12.90 1.61
N LEU A 169 -33.84 -13.86 0.69
CA LEU A 169 -32.85 -14.92 0.47
C LEU A 169 -32.01 -14.65 -0.78
N ALA A 170 -30.78 -15.16 -0.75
CA ALA A 170 -29.90 -15.31 -1.90
C ALA A 170 -29.67 -16.80 -2.16
N LEU A 171 -29.99 -17.25 -3.37
CA LEU A 171 -29.75 -18.61 -3.86
C LEU A 171 -28.60 -18.58 -4.86
N LYS A 172 -27.45 -19.13 -4.47
CA LYS A 172 -26.25 -19.24 -5.30
C LYS A 172 -26.24 -20.61 -5.99
N CYS A 173 -26.46 -20.64 -7.30
CA CYS A 173 -26.55 -21.85 -8.10
C CYS A 173 -25.24 -22.08 -8.88
N LEU A 174 -24.63 -23.26 -8.76
CA LEU A 174 -23.44 -23.62 -9.54
C LEU A 174 -23.76 -23.66 -11.03
N VAL A 175 -22.88 -23.12 -11.88
CA VAL A 175 -23.06 -23.22 -13.33
C VAL A 175 -22.80 -24.66 -13.77
N TYR A 176 -23.66 -25.21 -14.62
CA TYR A 176 -23.72 -26.64 -14.92
C TYR A 176 -22.37 -27.32 -15.22
N PRO A 177 -21.50 -26.82 -16.10
CA PRO A 177 -20.21 -27.49 -16.34
C PRO A 177 -19.33 -27.67 -15.11
N PHE A 178 -19.45 -26.80 -14.10
CA PHE A 178 -18.71 -26.97 -12.84
C PHE A 178 -19.25 -28.08 -11.94
N LEU A 179 -20.44 -28.61 -12.21
CA LEU A 179 -20.96 -29.82 -11.54
C LEU A 179 -20.18 -31.09 -11.93
N GLN A 180 -19.36 -31.05 -12.99
CA GLN A 180 -18.46 -32.15 -13.32
C GLN A 180 -17.19 -32.17 -12.45
N VAL A 181 -16.95 -31.13 -11.64
CA VAL A 181 -15.73 -31.00 -10.84
C VAL A 181 -16.01 -31.48 -9.41
N PRO A 182 -15.53 -32.67 -9.00
CA PRO A 182 -15.96 -33.29 -7.74
C PRO A 182 -15.65 -32.47 -6.50
N THR A 183 -14.55 -31.72 -6.52
CA THR A 183 -14.14 -30.85 -5.42
C THR A 183 -15.06 -29.66 -5.23
N ILE A 184 -15.58 -29.07 -6.31
CA ILE A 184 -16.54 -27.95 -6.26
C ILE A 184 -17.87 -28.45 -5.70
N VAL A 185 -18.37 -29.57 -6.22
CA VAL A 185 -19.63 -30.20 -5.77
C VAL A 185 -19.59 -30.55 -4.29
N ARG A 186 -18.55 -31.27 -3.84
CA ARG A 186 -18.39 -31.65 -2.43
C ARG A 186 -18.28 -30.45 -1.51
N ASN A 187 -17.51 -29.43 -1.88
CA ASN A 187 -17.41 -28.21 -1.07
C ASN A 187 -18.72 -27.43 -0.98
N THR A 188 -19.51 -27.43 -2.05
CA THR A 188 -20.82 -26.79 -2.07
C THR A 188 -21.79 -27.56 -1.17
N ALA A 189 -21.81 -28.89 -1.25
CA ALA A 189 -22.62 -29.73 -0.37
C ALA A 189 -22.30 -29.54 1.11
N GLU A 190 -21.01 -29.54 1.46
CA GLU A 190 -20.51 -29.37 2.84
C GLU A 190 -20.47 -27.90 3.31
N TYR A 191 -20.95 -26.95 2.51
CA TYR A 191 -20.79 -25.52 2.80
C TYR A 191 -21.47 -25.10 4.10
N TYR A 192 -22.73 -25.50 4.29
CA TYR A 192 -23.49 -25.22 5.50
C TYR A 192 -22.88 -25.90 6.73
N SER A 193 -22.39 -27.13 6.62
CA SER A 193 -21.79 -27.81 7.79
C SER A 193 -20.44 -27.19 8.20
N LYS A 194 -19.70 -26.59 7.26
CA LYS A 194 -18.41 -25.92 7.53
C LYS A 194 -18.57 -24.48 8.01
N TYR A 195 -19.49 -23.73 7.43
CA TYR A 195 -19.58 -22.28 7.64
C TYR A 195 -20.91 -21.82 8.24
N GLY A 196 -21.90 -22.71 8.34
CA GLY A 196 -23.20 -22.43 8.98
C GLY A 196 -23.05 -22.32 10.48
N VAL A 197 -22.71 -21.12 10.96
CA VAL A 197 -22.60 -20.84 12.40
C VAL A 197 -23.98 -20.41 12.93
N PRO A 198 -24.54 -21.10 13.94
CA PRO A 198 -25.81 -20.73 14.53
C PRO A 198 -25.63 -19.56 15.49
N SER A 199 -25.66 -18.31 15.03
CA SER A 199 -25.66 -17.13 15.91
C SER A 199 -26.18 -15.88 15.21
N ARG A 200 -27.03 -15.11 15.91
CA ARG A 200 -27.45 -13.75 15.53
C ARG A 200 -26.39 -12.68 15.85
N ASP A 201 -25.29 -13.08 16.48
CA ASP A 201 -24.30 -12.16 17.07
C ASP A 201 -23.06 -11.92 16.19
N LEU A 202 -22.91 -12.67 15.08
CA LEU A 202 -21.81 -12.46 14.12
C LEU A 202 -22.26 -11.47 13.06
N ARG A 203 -21.87 -10.20 13.23
CA ARG A 203 -22.37 -9.09 12.39
C ARG A 203 -21.69 -9.04 11.02
N HIS A 204 -20.48 -9.60 10.89
CA HIS A 204 -19.69 -9.52 9.66
C HIS A 204 -19.74 -10.79 8.80
N LEU A 205 -20.59 -11.76 9.13
CA LEU A 205 -20.70 -13.01 8.38
C LEU A 205 -22.11 -13.16 7.82
N VAL A 206 -22.21 -13.53 6.55
CA VAL A 206 -23.50 -13.87 5.95
C VAL A 206 -24.08 -15.11 6.64
N GLN A 207 -25.36 -15.06 6.99
CA GLN A 207 -26.05 -16.20 7.57
C GLN A 207 -26.40 -17.21 6.48
N ILE A 208 -25.91 -18.45 6.60
CA ILE A 208 -26.20 -19.55 5.68
C ILE A 208 -27.37 -20.36 6.23
N TRP A 209 -28.34 -20.70 5.39
CA TRP A 209 -29.55 -21.43 5.79
C TRP A 209 -29.42 -22.92 5.48
N ALA A 210 -28.93 -23.24 4.28
CA ALA A 210 -28.70 -24.61 3.82
C ALA A 210 -27.76 -24.64 2.62
N SER A 211 -27.23 -25.82 2.30
CA SER A 211 -26.49 -26.07 1.07
C SER A 211 -26.79 -27.45 0.50
N SER A 212 -26.56 -27.59 -0.80
CA SER A 212 -26.69 -28.81 -1.59
C SER A 212 -25.46 -28.97 -2.49
N ALA A 213 -25.38 -30.08 -3.21
CA ALA A 213 -24.34 -30.35 -4.20
C ALA A 213 -24.30 -29.32 -5.35
N SER A 214 -25.42 -28.64 -5.63
CA SER A 214 -25.56 -27.70 -6.77
C SER A 214 -25.86 -26.25 -6.37
N TRP A 215 -26.11 -25.97 -5.08
CA TRP A 215 -26.48 -24.62 -4.64
C TRP A 215 -26.18 -24.34 -3.16
N ILE A 216 -26.13 -23.06 -2.81
CA ILE A 216 -26.04 -22.54 -1.43
C ILE A 216 -27.16 -21.52 -1.21
N LEU A 217 -27.88 -21.64 -0.10
CA LEU A 217 -28.95 -20.74 0.31
C LEU A 217 -28.53 -19.95 1.56
N MET A 218 -28.63 -18.63 1.48
CA MET A 218 -28.16 -17.72 2.52
C MET A 218 -28.96 -16.41 2.56
N ASP A 219 -28.74 -15.58 3.58
CA ASP A 219 -29.30 -14.24 3.67
C ASP A 219 -28.88 -13.40 2.45
N TYR A 220 -29.83 -12.66 1.88
CA TYR A 220 -29.50 -11.62 0.91
C TYR A 220 -28.90 -10.42 1.62
N VAL A 221 -27.66 -10.07 1.27
CA VAL A 221 -26.95 -8.93 1.83
C VAL A 221 -27.06 -7.75 0.87
N PRO A 222 -27.81 -6.67 1.22
CA PRO A 222 -27.89 -5.48 0.38
C PRO A 222 -26.62 -4.65 0.50
N GLY A 223 -26.14 -4.12 -0.63
CA GLY A 223 -24.97 -3.23 -0.68
C GLY A 223 -24.17 -3.40 -1.96
N GLU A 224 -23.15 -2.57 -2.11
CA GLU A 224 -22.12 -2.73 -3.13
C GLU A 224 -20.95 -3.55 -2.56
N THR A 225 -20.21 -4.24 -3.42
CA THR A 225 -18.97 -4.90 -2.99
C THR A 225 -17.90 -3.87 -2.63
N LEU A 226 -16.89 -4.24 -1.85
CA LEU A 226 -15.77 -3.35 -1.56
C LEU A 226 -15.02 -2.98 -2.84
N ALA A 227 -14.97 -3.86 -3.84
CA ALA A 227 -14.44 -3.55 -5.16
C ALA A 227 -15.17 -2.34 -5.78
N GLU A 228 -16.50 -2.42 -5.85
CA GLU A 228 -17.37 -1.36 -6.37
C GLU A 228 -17.25 -0.07 -5.57
N HIS A 229 -17.22 -0.18 -4.24
CA HIS A 229 -17.05 0.95 -3.33
C HIS A 229 -15.74 1.70 -3.59
N LEU A 230 -14.63 0.98 -3.76
CA LEU A 230 -13.31 1.57 -4.01
C LEU A 230 -13.23 2.17 -5.42
N ASP A 231 -13.81 1.54 -6.43
CA ASP A 231 -13.82 2.06 -7.81
C ASP A 231 -14.68 3.31 -7.95
N ARG A 232 -15.85 3.33 -7.32
CA ARG A 232 -16.72 4.52 -7.23
C ARG A 232 -15.99 5.70 -6.59
N ARG A 233 -15.26 5.47 -5.48
CA ARG A 233 -14.43 6.49 -4.83
C ARG A 233 -13.30 7.00 -5.72
N ARG A 234 -12.73 6.13 -6.55
CA ARG A 234 -11.67 6.49 -7.51
C ARG A 234 -12.19 7.30 -8.72
N GLY A 235 -13.50 7.48 -8.84
CA GLY A 235 -14.15 8.15 -9.97
C GLY A 235 -14.38 7.25 -11.18
N ASN A 236 -14.18 5.93 -11.04
CA ASN A 236 -14.43 4.95 -12.08
C ASN A 236 -15.89 4.47 -11.98
N THR A 237 -16.84 5.33 -12.33
CA THR A 237 -18.27 4.94 -12.30
C THR A 237 -18.65 4.25 -13.61
N PRO A 238 -19.29 3.07 -13.58
CA PRO A 238 -19.88 2.49 -14.79
C PRO A 238 -21.01 3.41 -15.30
N GLY A 239 -20.93 3.85 -16.56
CA GLY A 239 -21.99 4.64 -17.20
C GLY A 239 -21.79 6.15 -17.30
N SER A 240 -20.72 6.72 -16.74
CA SER A 240 -20.36 8.14 -16.96
C SER A 240 -19.57 8.35 -18.26
N ALA A 241 -20.09 7.84 -19.37
CA ALA A 241 -19.61 8.16 -20.72
C ALA A 241 -20.45 9.30 -21.33
N SER A 242 -20.67 10.39 -20.59
CA SER A 242 -21.29 11.60 -21.17
C SER A 242 -21.01 12.84 -20.32
N ALA A 243 -20.51 13.86 -20.99
CA ALA A 243 -20.54 15.28 -20.63
C ALA A 243 -19.76 15.74 -19.38
N ASP A 244 -18.42 15.72 -19.43
CA ASP A 244 -17.61 16.95 -19.30
C ASP A 244 -16.12 16.63 -19.58
N ARG A 245 -15.63 16.93 -20.79
CA ARG A 245 -14.23 16.69 -21.17
C ARG A 245 -13.28 17.77 -20.66
N THR A 246 -13.77 18.81 -19.98
CA THR A 246 -12.94 19.97 -19.61
C THR A 246 -12.39 19.93 -18.19
N THR A 247 -12.91 19.06 -17.32
CA THR A 247 -12.46 18.95 -15.92
C THR A 247 -11.79 17.60 -15.60
N ARG A 248 -11.16 16.95 -16.59
CA ARG A 248 -10.32 15.76 -16.35
C ARG A 248 -9.09 16.15 -15.53
N ARG A 249 -9.25 16.09 -14.20
CA ARG A 249 -8.16 16.16 -13.21
C ARG A 249 -7.08 15.20 -13.70
N PRO A 250 -5.86 15.67 -14.00
CA PRO A 250 -4.85 14.84 -14.66
C PRO A 250 -4.53 13.62 -13.80
N ALA A 251 -4.81 12.43 -14.33
CA ALA A 251 -4.67 11.11 -13.71
C ALA A 251 -3.20 10.71 -13.38
N ALA A 252 -2.27 11.67 -13.36
CA ALA A 252 -0.85 11.47 -13.10
C ALA A 252 -0.31 12.36 -11.97
N ALA A 253 -1.15 13.20 -11.34
CA ALA A 253 -0.78 13.85 -10.08
C ALA A 253 -0.86 12.81 -8.97
N ALA A 254 0.29 12.52 -8.34
CA ALA A 254 0.47 11.51 -7.29
C ALA A 254 -0.74 11.45 -6.34
N ARG A 255 -1.52 10.36 -6.43
CA ARG A 255 -2.58 10.07 -5.47
C ARG A 255 -1.89 9.85 -4.13
N GLU A 256 -2.06 10.78 -3.19
CA GLU A 256 -1.64 10.61 -1.80
C GLU A 256 -2.43 9.46 -1.16
N ILE A 257 -1.90 8.86 -0.09
CA ILE A 257 -2.63 7.84 0.66
C ILE A 257 -3.87 8.47 1.31
N GLU A 258 -5.03 7.84 1.11
CA GLU A 258 -6.28 8.20 1.75
C GLU A 258 -6.31 7.67 3.19
N ILE A 259 -5.53 8.29 4.08
CA ILE A 259 -5.32 7.80 5.46
C ILE A 259 -6.62 7.63 6.24
N ASP A 260 -7.58 8.54 6.07
CA ASP A 260 -8.86 8.46 6.80
C ASP A 260 -9.67 7.24 6.33
N VAL A 261 -9.66 6.98 5.02
CA VAL A 261 -10.31 5.78 4.42
C VAL A 261 -9.61 4.51 4.86
N LEU A 262 -8.27 4.51 4.85
CA LEU A 262 -7.46 3.42 5.39
C LEU A 262 -7.78 3.16 6.87
N ALA A 263 -7.94 4.22 7.66
CA ALA A 263 -8.27 4.11 9.07
C ALA A 263 -9.67 3.51 9.31
N ASP A 264 -10.68 3.98 8.58
CA ASP A 264 -12.05 3.54 8.78
C ASP A 264 -12.28 2.12 8.25
N LEU A 265 -11.95 1.88 6.98
CA LEU A 265 -12.15 0.57 6.34
C LEU A 265 -11.16 -0.48 6.87
N GLY A 266 -9.92 -0.08 7.22
CA GLY A 266 -8.94 -0.99 7.80
C GLY A 266 -9.33 -1.46 9.20
N ARG A 267 -9.90 -0.59 10.05
CA ARG A 267 -10.42 -0.99 11.37
C ARG A 267 -11.59 -1.94 11.25
N GLU A 268 -12.48 -1.68 10.30
CA GLU A 268 -13.63 -2.55 10.04
C GLU A 268 -13.18 -3.92 9.52
N LEU A 269 -12.20 -3.95 8.61
CA LEU A 269 -11.57 -5.19 8.16
C LEU A 269 -11.02 -6.02 9.33
N PHE A 270 -10.25 -5.41 10.23
CA PHE A 270 -9.72 -6.14 11.39
C PHE A 270 -10.80 -6.56 12.39
N ALA A 271 -11.90 -5.81 12.51
CA ALA A 271 -13.04 -6.20 13.33
C ALA A 271 -13.74 -7.44 12.75
N ALA A 272 -13.98 -7.45 11.44
CA ALA A 272 -14.56 -8.58 10.72
C ALA A 272 -13.69 -9.85 10.84
N MET A 273 -12.37 -9.70 10.66
CA MET A 273 -11.43 -10.82 10.81
C MET A 273 -11.35 -11.34 12.25
N ALA A 274 -11.51 -10.48 13.26
CA ALA A 274 -11.55 -10.90 14.66
C ALA A 274 -12.80 -11.74 14.97
N GLU A 275 -13.96 -11.40 14.42
CA GLU A 275 -15.17 -12.23 14.56
C GLU A 275 -15.04 -13.56 13.83
N LEU A 276 -14.45 -13.56 12.63
CA LEU A 276 -14.16 -14.80 11.89
C LEU A 276 -13.23 -15.74 12.67
N GLU A 277 -12.17 -15.19 13.29
CA GLU A 277 -11.27 -15.93 14.18
C GLU A 277 -11.97 -16.44 15.43
N GLN A 278 -12.84 -15.64 16.05
CA GLN A 278 -13.62 -16.03 17.22
C GLN A 278 -14.57 -17.19 16.90
N ALA A 279 -15.11 -17.23 15.68
CA ALA A 279 -15.92 -18.34 15.18
C ALA A 279 -15.08 -19.59 14.81
N GLY A 280 -13.75 -19.52 14.90
CA GLY A 280 -12.84 -20.61 14.49
C GLY A 280 -12.77 -20.80 12.98
N LEU A 281 -13.23 -19.82 12.21
CA LEU A 281 -13.31 -19.86 10.76
C LEU A 281 -12.12 -19.16 10.09
N ARG A 282 -11.98 -19.42 8.80
CA ARG A 282 -11.00 -18.79 7.90
C ARG A 282 -11.72 -18.43 6.61
N HIS A 283 -11.31 -17.35 5.97
CA HIS A 283 -11.98 -16.93 4.75
C HIS A 283 -11.41 -17.67 3.54
N CYS A 284 -10.08 -17.77 3.42
CA CYS A 284 -9.34 -18.44 2.36
C CYS A 284 -9.53 -17.92 0.92
N ASP A 285 -10.45 -17.00 0.67
CA ASP A 285 -10.63 -16.27 -0.60
C ASP A 285 -10.99 -14.79 -0.33
N LEU A 286 -10.24 -14.16 0.57
CA LEU A 286 -10.53 -12.80 0.99
C LEU A 286 -10.09 -11.81 -0.12
N SER A 287 -11.06 -11.16 -0.77
CA SER A 287 -10.85 -10.18 -1.84
C SER A 287 -11.87 -9.03 -1.74
N PRO A 288 -11.66 -7.90 -2.44
CA PRO A 288 -12.65 -6.82 -2.47
C PRO A 288 -14.03 -7.24 -3.01
N SER A 289 -14.09 -8.25 -3.88
CA SER A 289 -15.36 -8.76 -4.44
C SER A 289 -16.16 -9.58 -3.42
N ASN A 290 -15.48 -10.18 -2.44
CA ASN A 290 -16.06 -11.05 -1.41
C ASN A 290 -16.38 -10.33 -0.09
N ILE A 291 -16.37 -9.00 -0.11
CA ILE A 291 -16.74 -8.14 1.02
C ILE A 291 -17.86 -7.23 0.56
N ILE A 292 -19.04 -7.30 1.17
CA ILE A 292 -20.12 -6.33 0.94
C ILE A 292 -19.99 -5.21 1.96
N VAL A 293 -20.06 -3.97 1.48
CA VAL A 293 -20.08 -2.77 2.31
C VAL A 293 -21.54 -2.42 2.58
N ALA A 294 -22.06 -2.89 3.72
CA ALA A 294 -23.37 -2.49 4.18
C ALA A 294 -23.30 -1.05 4.68
N SER A 295 -24.03 -0.16 4.01
CA SER A 295 -24.20 1.22 4.43
C SER A 295 -25.38 1.28 5.41
N GLY A 296 -25.15 1.73 6.64
CA GLY A 296 -26.24 2.10 7.55
C GLY A 296 -26.92 3.40 7.11
N GLU A 297 -27.77 3.99 7.96
CA GLU A 297 -28.30 5.34 7.76
C GLU A 297 -27.16 6.36 7.51
N GLU A 298 -27.45 7.46 6.80
CA GLU A 298 -26.44 8.47 6.44
C GLU A 298 -25.59 8.88 7.66
N GLY A 299 -24.27 8.63 7.58
CA GLY A 299 -23.31 8.92 8.65
C GLY A 299 -22.96 7.73 9.56
N ALA A 300 -23.61 6.58 9.42
CA ALA A 300 -23.20 5.34 10.08
C ALA A 300 -21.85 4.85 9.52
N ARG A 301 -21.04 4.21 10.39
CA ARG A 301 -19.78 3.59 9.96
C ARG A 301 -20.07 2.44 8.99
N PRO A 302 -19.24 2.25 7.95
CA PRO A 302 -19.38 1.12 7.04
C PRO A 302 -19.26 -0.18 7.83
N SER A 303 -20.14 -1.14 7.54
CA SER A 303 -20.08 -2.49 8.11
C SER A 303 -19.66 -3.46 7.03
N PHE A 304 -18.65 -4.28 7.29
CA PHE A 304 -18.21 -5.31 6.35
C PHE A 304 -18.96 -6.61 6.59
N ILE A 305 -19.47 -7.21 5.52
CA ILE A 305 -20.06 -8.55 5.56
C ILE A 305 -19.29 -9.43 4.58
N PHE A 306 -18.63 -10.45 5.12
CA PHE A 306 -17.92 -11.44 4.32
C PHE A 306 -18.90 -12.42 3.70
N ILE A 307 -18.67 -12.70 2.43
CA ILE A 307 -19.40 -13.64 1.61
C ILE A 307 -18.41 -14.60 0.94
N ASP A 308 -18.91 -15.72 0.43
CA ASP A 308 -18.11 -16.67 -0.36
C ASP A 308 -16.84 -17.19 0.35
N LEU A 309 -17.01 -17.68 1.57
CA LEU A 309 -15.93 -18.32 2.33
C LEU A 309 -15.47 -19.62 1.67
N GLY A 310 -14.18 -19.92 1.79
CA GLY A 310 -13.55 -21.14 1.30
C GLY A 310 -12.50 -20.87 0.23
N VAL A 311 -11.82 -21.92 -0.22
CA VAL A 311 -10.82 -21.80 -1.28
C VAL A 311 -11.53 -21.71 -2.63
N ASN A 312 -11.23 -20.67 -3.39
CA ASN A 312 -11.72 -20.55 -4.76
C ASN A 312 -10.86 -21.38 -5.71
N TYR A 313 -11.48 -22.42 -6.27
CA TYR A 313 -10.80 -23.42 -7.11
C TYR A 313 -10.32 -22.88 -8.45
N LEU A 314 -10.78 -21.71 -8.89
CA LEU A 314 -10.32 -21.06 -10.12
C LEU A 314 -8.85 -20.65 -10.05
N TYR A 315 -8.33 -20.41 -8.85
CA TYR A 315 -6.93 -20.04 -8.64
C TYR A 315 -6.01 -21.24 -8.38
N THR A 316 -6.58 -22.45 -8.36
CA THR A 316 -5.84 -23.70 -8.16
C THR A 316 -5.67 -24.42 -9.49
N HIS A 317 -4.78 -25.42 -9.56
CA HIS A 317 -4.52 -26.20 -10.78
C HIS A 317 -5.75 -26.93 -11.39
N ALA A 318 -6.92 -26.88 -10.73
CA ALA A 318 -8.15 -27.50 -11.20
C ALA A 318 -8.76 -26.83 -12.44
N LEU A 319 -8.50 -25.54 -12.70
CA LEU A 319 -9.05 -24.81 -13.85
C LEU A 319 -7.99 -23.91 -14.51
N PRO A 320 -7.93 -23.83 -15.86
CA PRO A 320 -7.04 -22.90 -16.56
C PRO A 320 -7.46 -21.43 -16.34
N GLY A 321 -6.49 -20.53 -16.12
CA GLY A 321 -6.70 -19.08 -16.01
C GLY A 321 -6.29 -18.49 -14.64
N ILE A 322 -5.07 -17.96 -14.54
CA ILE A 322 -4.46 -17.50 -13.27
C ILE A 322 -4.57 -15.95 -13.13
N GLY A 323 -5.39 -15.29 -13.97
CA GLY A 323 -5.23 -13.87 -14.28
C GLY A 323 -6.28 -12.89 -13.73
N GLY A 324 -7.32 -13.36 -13.03
CA GLY A 324 -8.45 -12.50 -12.65
C GLY A 324 -8.10 -11.36 -11.69
N PRO A 325 -8.96 -10.33 -11.59
CA PRO A 325 -8.69 -9.11 -10.80
C PRO A 325 -8.39 -9.41 -9.33
N ASP A 326 -8.99 -10.46 -8.76
CA ASP A 326 -8.76 -10.84 -7.37
C ASP A 326 -7.52 -11.72 -7.14
N ALA A 327 -6.85 -12.19 -8.21
CA ALA A 327 -5.69 -13.09 -8.09
C ALA A 327 -4.53 -12.47 -7.29
N THR A 328 -4.43 -11.14 -7.23
CA THR A 328 -3.43 -10.42 -6.44
C THR A 328 -3.65 -10.51 -4.93
N TYR A 329 -4.87 -10.80 -4.47
CA TYR A 329 -5.19 -10.96 -3.04
C TYR A 329 -5.00 -12.41 -2.58
N VAL A 330 -4.93 -13.36 -3.53
CA VAL A 330 -4.75 -14.78 -3.24
C VAL A 330 -3.28 -15.07 -2.91
N ALA A 331 -3.07 -15.64 -1.73
CA ALA A 331 -1.73 -15.97 -1.23
C ALA A 331 -0.98 -16.91 -2.20
N PRO A 332 0.34 -16.70 -2.45
CA PRO A 332 1.09 -17.50 -3.43
C PRO A 332 1.06 -19.01 -3.16
N GLU A 333 1.12 -19.41 -1.89
CA GLU A 333 1.03 -20.82 -1.48
C GLU A 333 -0.34 -21.45 -1.77
N LEU A 334 -1.41 -20.65 -1.78
CA LEU A 334 -2.75 -21.12 -2.10
C LEU A 334 -2.92 -21.28 -3.62
N ARG A 335 -2.37 -20.34 -4.40
CA ARG A 335 -2.30 -20.45 -5.87
C ARG A 335 -1.48 -21.64 -6.33
N ALA A 336 -0.47 -22.05 -5.55
CA ALA A 336 0.32 -23.25 -5.80
C ALA A 336 -0.39 -24.56 -5.43
N GLY A 337 -1.70 -24.54 -5.13
CA GLY A 337 -2.48 -25.71 -4.75
C GLY A 337 -2.39 -26.10 -3.27
N GLY A 338 -1.91 -25.19 -2.41
CA GLY A 338 -1.87 -25.40 -0.96
C GLY A 338 -3.25 -25.38 -0.29
N THR A 339 -3.27 -25.59 1.03
CA THR A 339 -4.49 -25.51 1.85
C THR A 339 -4.61 -24.13 2.51
N GLY A 340 -5.85 -23.66 2.67
CA GLY A 340 -6.14 -22.40 3.37
C GLY A 340 -5.75 -22.45 4.85
N THR A 341 -4.98 -21.47 5.31
CA THR A 341 -4.53 -21.37 6.71
C THR A 341 -4.73 -19.96 7.24
N ASN A 342 -4.60 -19.72 8.54
CA ASN A 342 -4.62 -18.35 9.07
C ASN A 342 -3.56 -17.46 8.39
N ARG A 343 -2.46 -18.05 7.89
CA ARG A 343 -1.43 -17.30 7.17
C ARG A 343 -1.91 -16.86 5.79
N THR A 344 -2.75 -17.63 5.09
CA THR A 344 -3.28 -17.22 3.77
C THR A 344 -4.12 -15.96 3.91
N ASP A 345 -5.00 -15.90 4.92
CA ASP A 345 -5.83 -14.73 5.19
C ASP A 345 -5.00 -13.49 5.56
N LEU A 346 -3.88 -13.66 6.29
CA LEU A 346 -2.97 -12.55 6.59
C LEU A 346 -2.41 -11.89 5.32
N TYR A 347 -2.07 -12.68 4.31
CA TYR A 347 -1.60 -12.15 3.02
C TYR A 347 -2.68 -11.29 2.38
N SER A 348 -3.90 -11.84 2.30
CA SER A 348 -5.06 -11.16 1.71
C SER A 348 -5.42 -9.87 2.45
N VAL A 349 -5.36 -9.87 3.78
CA VAL A 349 -5.55 -8.66 4.60
C VAL A 349 -4.51 -7.59 4.25
N GLY A 350 -3.24 -7.96 4.11
CA GLY A 350 -2.20 -7.01 3.72
C GLY A 350 -2.44 -6.40 2.34
N GLN A 351 -2.89 -7.20 1.37
CA GLN A 351 -3.26 -6.71 0.04
C GLN A 351 -4.50 -5.82 0.05
N LEU A 352 -5.50 -6.14 0.88
CA LEU A 352 -6.67 -5.29 1.08
C LEU A 352 -6.31 -3.93 1.67
N LEU A 353 -5.39 -3.86 2.64
CA LEU A 353 -4.91 -2.58 3.17
C LEU A 353 -4.25 -1.73 2.08
N VAL A 354 -3.51 -2.34 1.15
CA VAL A 354 -2.97 -1.64 -0.02
C VAL A 354 -4.09 -1.13 -0.92
N ALA A 355 -5.08 -1.96 -1.25
CA ALA A 355 -6.20 -1.57 -2.10
C ALA A 355 -7.05 -0.43 -1.51
N ILE A 356 -7.38 -0.53 -0.22
CA ILE A 356 -8.15 0.45 0.56
C ILE A 356 -7.42 1.80 0.61
N SER A 357 -6.09 1.80 0.65
CA SER A 357 -5.29 3.04 0.73
C SER A 357 -5.40 3.94 -0.50
N GLY A 358 -5.92 3.41 -1.62
CA GLY A 358 -5.97 4.10 -2.90
C GLY A 358 -4.64 4.11 -3.67
N ALA A 359 -3.58 3.55 -3.09
CA ALA A 359 -2.29 3.42 -3.76
C ALA A 359 -2.43 2.50 -4.99
N PRO A 360 -1.79 2.84 -6.13
CA PRO A 360 -1.77 1.95 -7.29
C PRO A 360 -1.07 0.64 -6.91
N GLY A 361 -1.82 -0.46 -6.94
CA GLY A 361 -1.30 -1.79 -6.63
C GLY A 361 -0.27 -2.22 -7.67
N GLY A 362 0.87 -2.74 -7.22
CA GLY A 362 1.79 -3.47 -8.08
C GLY A 362 1.31 -4.93 -8.23
N SER A 363 1.32 -5.46 -9.45
CA SER A 363 0.96 -6.86 -9.75
C SER A 363 1.85 -7.90 -9.05
N ASP A 364 2.98 -7.47 -8.51
CA ASP A 364 4.05 -8.34 -8.03
C ASP A 364 3.93 -8.65 -6.52
N GLY A 365 2.82 -8.22 -5.88
CA GLY A 365 2.58 -8.42 -4.45
C GLY A 365 3.52 -7.62 -3.54
N THR A 366 4.22 -6.62 -4.10
CA THR A 366 5.11 -5.72 -3.34
C THR A 366 4.36 -4.49 -2.85
N VAL A 367 4.74 -3.99 -1.68
CA VAL A 367 4.13 -2.77 -1.12
C VAL A 367 4.50 -1.57 -2.00
N PRO A 368 3.53 -0.71 -2.40
CA PRO A 368 3.81 0.45 -3.24
C PRO A 368 4.80 1.46 -2.62
N ASP A 369 5.62 2.09 -3.47
CA ASP A 369 6.62 3.11 -3.08
C ASP A 369 6.00 4.27 -2.26
N LEU A 370 4.74 4.59 -2.52
CA LEU A 370 3.98 5.62 -1.83
C LEU A 370 3.94 5.40 -0.31
N PHE A 371 3.79 4.14 0.13
CA PHE A 371 3.81 3.83 1.56
C PHE A 371 5.18 4.10 2.20
N TYR A 372 6.28 3.91 1.47
CA TYR A 372 7.62 4.22 2.00
C TYR A 372 7.89 5.73 2.03
N ALA A 373 7.33 6.48 1.08
CA ALA A 373 7.46 7.93 1.03
C ALA A 373 6.68 8.60 2.16
N GLU A 374 5.42 8.20 2.36
CA GLU A 374 4.52 8.87 3.30
C GLU A 374 4.54 8.23 4.69
N THR A 375 4.65 6.91 4.78
CA THR A 375 4.35 6.12 5.98
C THR A 375 5.26 4.89 6.15
N PRO A 376 6.59 5.05 6.32
CA PRO A 376 7.54 3.92 6.30
C PRO A 376 7.21 2.77 7.27
N VAL A 377 6.59 3.07 8.41
CA VAL A 377 6.23 2.04 9.40
C VAL A 377 4.96 1.28 9.00
N MET A 378 4.00 1.93 8.35
CA MET A 378 2.86 1.25 7.73
C MET A 378 3.34 0.36 6.58
N ALA A 379 4.30 0.82 5.77
CA ALA A 379 4.94 -0.01 4.74
C ALA A 379 5.55 -1.28 5.37
N ARG A 380 6.29 -1.11 6.48
CA ARG A 380 6.87 -2.20 7.26
C ARG A 380 5.82 -3.17 7.82
N PHE A 381 4.68 -2.67 8.29
CA PHE A 381 3.58 -3.50 8.80
C PHE A 381 2.95 -4.34 7.67
N ILE A 382 2.58 -3.70 6.55
CA ILE A 382 1.98 -4.38 5.40
C ILE A 382 2.96 -5.40 4.82
N GLU A 383 4.25 -5.07 4.67
CA GLU A 383 5.27 -6.03 4.23
C GLU A 383 5.33 -7.28 5.12
N ASP A 384 5.15 -7.13 6.43
CA ASP A 384 5.17 -8.27 7.38
C ASP A 384 3.94 -9.18 7.22
N LEU A 385 2.90 -8.72 6.52
CA LEU A 385 1.71 -9.50 6.18
C LEU A 385 1.82 -10.17 4.79
N VAL A 386 2.38 -9.47 3.79
CA VAL A 386 2.33 -9.89 2.37
C VAL A 386 3.55 -10.69 1.88
N ASP A 387 4.35 -11.27 2.77
CA ASP A 387 5.48 -12.12 2.35
C ASP A 387 4.98 -13.33 1.56
N GLY A 388 5.68 -13.70 0.50
CA GLY A 388 5.29 -14.82 -0.35
C GLY A 388 5.51 -16.16 0.33
N GLU A 389 6.47 -16.25 1.24
CA GLU A 389 6.70 -17.43 2.06
C GLU A 389 5.87 -17.32 3.36
N PRO A 390 4.90 -18.21 3.62
CA PRO A 390 4.01 -18.11 4.78
C PRO A 390 4.77 -18.02 6.08
N THR A 391 5.86 -18.80 6.25
CA THR A 391 6.65 -18.85 7.48
C THR A 391 7.31 -17.52 7.85
N ARG A 392 7.46 -16.59 6.88
CA ARG A 392 8.09 -15.28 7.03
C ARG A 392 7.11 -14.14 7.28
N ARG A 393 5.81 -14.43 7.42
CA ARG A 393 4.81 -13.44 7.86
C ARG A 393 4.88 -13.26 9.38
N LEU A 394 4.62 -12.04 9.85
CA LEU A 394 4.66 -11.62 11.26
C LEU A 394 6.02 -11.82 11.96
N LEU A 395 7.12 -11.64 11.23
CA LEU A 395 8.47 -11.74 11.80
C LEU A 395 8.81 -10.54 12.69
N LEU A 396 8.31 -9.35 12.33
CA LEU A 396 8.55 -8.07 12.98
C LEU A 396 7.45 -7.77 14.02
N PHE A 397 6.19 -7.88 13.60
CA PHE A 397 4.98 -7.63 14.37
C PHE A 397 4.46 -8.93 15.00
N ARG A 398 5.34 -9.62 15.75
CA ARG A 398 5.00 -10.85 16.46
C ARG A 398 3.84 -10.67 17.44
N PRO A 399 2.71 -11.36 17.25
CA PRO A 399 1.66 -11.42 18.26
C PRO A 399 2.14 -12.25 19.46
N ASP A 400 1.50 -12.04 20.61
CA ASP A 400 1.61 -12.93 21.75
C ASP A 400 1.12 -14.34 21.36
N PRO A 401 1.76 -15.41 21.87
CA PRO A 401 1.38 -16.76 21.53
C PRO A 401 -0.06 -17.08 22.00
N PRO A 402 -0.69 -18.14 21.46
CA PRO A 402 -1.99 -18.61 21.93
C PRO A 402 -2.00 -18.77 23.46
N PRO A 403 -3.11 -18.44 24.15
CA PRO A 403 -4.49 -18.37 23.64
C PRO A 403 -4.95 -16.97 23.17
N ALA A 404 -4.07 -15.96 23.10
CA ALA A 404 -4.48 -14.62 22.68
C ALA A 404 -4.92 -14.60 21.20
N PRO A 405 -6.06 -13.96 20.85
CA PRO A 405 -6.54 -13.89 19.47
C PRO A 405 -5.64 -13.00 18.62
N LEU A 406 -5.40 -13.39 17.37
CA LEU A 406 -4.46 -12.78 16.45
C LEU A 406 -4.93 -11.42 15.95
N TYR A 407 -6.13 -11.33 15.37
CA TYR A 407 -6.57 -10.13 14.66
C TYR A 407 -6.82 -8.93 15.59
N PRO A 408 -7.31 -9.09 16.83
CA PRO A 408 -7.36 -7.98 17.80
C PRO A 408 -5.99 -7.39 18.11
N GLN A 409 -4.94 -8.21 18.16
CA GLN A 409 -3.56 -7.74 18.36
C GLN A 409 -3.05 -6.97 17.13
N LEU A 410 -3.31 -7.49 15.93
CA LEU A 410 -2.94 -6.81 14.69
C LEU A 410 -3.67 -5.48 14.52
N ARG A 411 -4.95 -5.41 14.89
CA ARG A 411 -5.72 -4.15 14.93
C ARG A 411 -5.05 -3.13 15.83
N ARG A 412 -4.61 -3.53 17.02
CA ARG A 412 -3.88 -2.64 17.93
C ARG A 412 -2.60 -2.11 17.29
N PHE A 413 -1.82 -2.97 16.63
CA PHE A 413 -0.60 -2.53 15.94
C PHE A 413 -0.94 -1.54 14.81
N PHE A 414 -1.99 -1.81 14.05
CA PHE A 414 -2.48 -0.93 12.99
C PHE A 414 -2.95 0.44 13.53
N ASP A 415 -3.76 0.47 14.58
CA ASP A 415 -4.25 1.70 15.21
C ASP A 415 -3.12 2.56 15.79
N GLU A 416 -2.10 1.92 16.39
CA GLU A 416 -0.92 2.60 16.90
C GLU A 416 -0.13 3.31 15.77
N GLU A 417 0.02 2.66 14.61
CA GLU A 417 0.69 3.26 13.45
C GLU A 417 -0.14 4.39 12.81
N LEU A 418 -1.46 4.21 12.70
CA LEU A 418 -2.36 5.26 12.21
C LEU A 418 -2.32 6.51 13.10
N ALA A 419 -2.29 6.33 14.43
CA ALA A 419 -2.20 7.46 15.37
C ALA A 419 -0.90 8.26 15.17
N ALA A 420 0.22 7.58 14.93
CA ALA A 420 1.50 8.23 14.63
C ALA A 420 1.48 8.97 13.28
N MET A 421 0.81 8.39 12.27
CA MET A 421 0.62 9.03 10.96
C MET A 421 -0.24 10.30 11.05
N ALA A 422 -1.39 10.21 11.70
CA ALA A 422 -2.32 11.34 11.85
C ALA A 422 -1.68 12.55 12.55
N ALA A 423 -0.81 12.30 13.53
CA ALA A 423 -0.06 13.35 14.22
C ALA A 423 0.95 14.06 13.31
N THR A 424 1.58 13.33 12.40
CA THR A 424 2.52 13.89 11.42
C THR A 424 1.80 14.77 10.39
N ARG A 425 0.57 14.40 9.98
CA ARG A 425 -0.24 15.17 9.03
C ARG A 425 -0.88 16.43 9.63
N ARG A 426 -1.38 16.40 10.88
CA ARG A 426 -1.93 17.59 11.54
C ARG A 426 -0.93 18.74 11.64
N GLY A 427 0.37 18.43 11.76
CA GLY A 427 1.44 19.42 11.69
C GLY A 427 1.60 20.10 10.32
N ARG A 428 1.18 19.48 9.21
CA ARG A 428 1.17 20.08 7.86
C ARG A 428 -0.03 21.01 7.61
N VAL A 429 -1.19 20.67 8.16
CA VAL A 429 -2.46 21.41 7.90
C VAL A 429 -2.57 22.69 8.72
N GLY A 430 -1.85 22.80 9.85
CA GLY A 430 -1.85 23.99 10.71
C GLY A 430 -0.98 25.16 10.26
N GLN A 431 -0.19 25.04 9.18
CA GLN A 431 0.71 26.10 8.72
C GLN A 431 0.23 26.75 7.42
N VAL A 432 -0.34 27.95 7.61
CA VAL A 432 -0.48 29.06 6.65
C VAL A 432 -1.51 28.86 5.52
N ARG A 433 -2.57 29.69 5.55
CA ARG A 433 -3.64 29.83 4.53
C ARG A 433 -3.16 30.17 3.10
N ILE A 434 -1.86 30.35 2.88
CA ILE A 434 -1.27 30.83 1.63
C ILE A 434 -0.07 29.94 1.25
N ARG A 435 -0.31 29.03 0.29
CA ARG A 435 0.60 27.92 -0.10
C ARG A 435 1.97 28.37 -0.61
N TRP A 436 2.06 29.55 -1.24
CA TRP A 436 3.31 30.08 -1.79
C TRP A 436 4.20 30.73 -0.73
N LEU A 437 3.61 31.38 0.28
CA LEU A 437 4.32 31.97 1.43
C LEU A 437 4.95 30.88 2.31
N ALA A 438 4.23 29.78 2.54
CA ALA A 438 4.78 28.60 3.21
C ALA A 438 5.95 27.98 2.42
N ALA A 439 5.82 27.86 1.10
CA ALA A 439 6.89 27.34 0.25
C ALA A 439 8.15 28.23 0.24
N LEU A 440 7.98 29.56 0.30
CA LEU A 440 9.09 30.52 0.48
C LEU A 440 9.73 30.40 1.86
N LEU A 441 8.93 30.35 2.93
CA LEU A 441 9.42 30.19 4.29
C LEU A 441 10.16 28.87 4.50
N ASP A 442 9.68 27.76 3.92
CA ASP A 442 10.38 26.48 3.90
C ASP A 442 11.72 26.59 3.16
N LEU A 443 11.81 27.42 2.11
CA LEU A 443 13.03 27.73 1.35
C LEU A 443 14.08 28.49 2.16
N PHE A 444 13.67 29.29 3.15
CA PHE A 444 14.58 30.10 3.97
C PHE A 444 14.83 29.50 5.37
N MET A 445 13.93 28.65 5.88
CA MET A 445 14.11 27.92 7.14
C MET A 445 14.23 26.41 6.89
N PRO A 446 15.46 25.88 6.66
CA PRO A 446 15.66 24.47 6.32
C PRO A 446 15.24 23.47 7.41
N LEU A 447 15.04 23.94 8.65
CA LEU A 447 14.66 23.13 9.81
C LEU A 447 13.22 23.34 10.31
N ALA A 448 12.42 24.18 9.64
CA ALA A 448 11.07 24.53 10.09
C ALA A 448 10.25 23.26 10.39
N GLY A 449 9.89 23.07 11.67
CA GLY A 449 9.04 21.97 12.15
C GLY A 449 9.65 20.56 12.10
N ALA A 450 10.88 20.32 11.63
CA ALA A 450 11.46 18.97 11.60
C ALA A 450 11.70 18.37 13.01
N PRO A 451 12.31 19.08 13.97
CA PRO A 451 12.51 18.57 15.34
C PRO A 451 11.19 18.41 16.09
N ALA A 452 10.26 19.36 15.93
CA ALA A 452 8.95 19.33 16.55
C ALA A 452 8.10 18.13 16.06
N ARG A 453 8.12 17.82 14.75
CA ARG A 453 7.47 16.64 14.19
C ARG A 453 8.05 15.35 14.76
N GLN A 454 9.38 15.25 14.80
CA GLN A 454 10.02 14.06 15.36
C GLN A 454 9.76 13.91 16.87
N TRP A 455 9.71 15.01 17.60
CA TRP A 455 9.37 15.01 19.03
C TRP A 455 7.90 14.65 19.28
N GLN A 456 6.96 15.13 18.45
CA GLN A 456 5.55 14.76 18.53
C GLN A 456 5.34 13.27 18.24
N VAL A 457 6.00 12.76 17.21
CA VAL A 457 6.04 11.32 16.89
C VAL A 457 6.63 10.53 18.05
N TRP A 458 7.73 10.99 18.66
CA TRP A 458 8.30 10.36 19.84
C TRP A 458 7.37 10.38 21.04
N ARG A 459 6.68 11.49 21.31
CA ARG A 459 5.76 11.64 22.44
C ARG A 459 4.61 10.63 22.35
N ILE A 460 4.03 10.47 21.16
CA ILE A 460 2.96 9.49 20.89
C ILE A 460 3.51 8.06 20.98
N ARG A 461 4.70 7.83 20.43
CA ARG A 461 5.37 6.51 20.48
C ARG A 461 5.81 6.11 21.88
N ARG A 462 6.12 7.07 22.76
CA ARG A 462 6.48 6.82 24.17
C ARG A 462 5.28 6.28 24.98
N SER A 463 4.07 6.70 24.64
CA SER A 463 2.84 6.18 25.27
C SER A 463 2.40 4.81 24.74
N GLN A 464 2.93 4.35 23.60
CA GLN A 464 2.60 3.05 23.01
C GLN A 464 3.47 1.95 23.63
N GLY A 465 2.85 0.95 24.26
CA GLY A 465 3.53 -0.17 24.93
C GLY A 465 4.44 -0.99 24.01
N LEU A 466 4.15 -1.00 22.70
CA LEU A 466 4.92 -1.69 21.66
C LEU A 466 6.38 -1.24 21.54
N TYR A 467 6.68 0.02 21.87
CA TYR A 467 8.02 0.60 21.70
C TYR A 467 9.02 0.19 22.79
N ARG A 468 8.57 -0.52 23.83
CA ARG A 468 9.47 -1.19 24.78
C ARG A 468 10.12 -2.44 24.17
N HIS A 469 9.61 -2.98 23.06
CA HIS A 469 10.22 -4.14 22.40
C HIS A 469 11.47 -3.76 21.59
N PRO A 470 12.62 -4.43 21.83
CA PRO A 470 13.89 -4.16 21.12
C PRO A 470 13.77 -4.25 19.60
N ARG A 471 12.93 -5.16 19.09
CA ARG A 471 12.74 -5.41 17.65
C ARG A 471 11.96 -4.31 16.92
N ARG A 472 11.09 -3.58 17.63
CA ARG A 472 10.18 -2.60 17.02
C ARG A 472 10.69 -1.17 17.13
N SER A 473 11.54 -0.89 18.12
CA SER A 473 12.03 0.46 18.44
C SER A 473 12.92 1.11 17.37
N MET A 474 13.48 0.36 16.40
CA MET A 474 14.31 0.84 15.27
C MET A 474 15.37 1.90 15.65
N HIS A 475 15.96 1.82 16.85
CA HIS A 475 16.91 2.83 17.34
C HIS A 475 16.34 4.26 17.35
N ILE A 476 15.03 4.43 17.58
CA ILE A 476 14.36 5.73 17.49
C ILE A 476 14.98 6.81 18.39
N ARG A 477 15.45 6.42 19.59
CA ARG A 477 16.14 7.35 20.51
C ARG A 477 17.40 7.91 19.87
N TRP A 478 18.19 7.05 19.22
CA TRP A 478 19.41 7.42 18.51
C TRP A 478 19.13 8.33 17.30
N LEU A 479 18.08 8.03 16.54
CA LEU A 479 17.63 8.88 15.42
C LEU A 479 17.22 10.28 15.89
N LEU A 480 16.46 10.34 16.99
CA LEU A 480 16.01 11.60 17.59
C LEU A 480 17.19 12.41 18.11
N THR A 481 18.11 11.80 18.85
CA THR A 481 19.30 12.49 19.35
C THR A 481 20.12 13.06 18.20
N ALA A 482 20.28 12.32 17.11
CA ALA A 482 21.04 12.80 15.95
C ALA A 482 20.31 13.91 15.19
N SER A 483 18.97 13.88 15.08
CA SER A 483 18.22 14.98 14.48
C SER A 483 18.23 16.25 15.35
N TRP A 484 18.10 16.11 16.67
CA TRP A 484 18.27 17.22 17.61
C TRP A 484 19.68 17.81 17.54
N LEU A 485 20.71 16.97 17.52
CA LEU A 485 22.09 17.40 17.35
C LEU A 485 22.28 18.16 16.03
N SER A 486 21.69 17.66 14.94
CA SER A 486 21.73 18.36 13.64
C SER A 486 21.07 19.73 13.69
N ALA A 487 19.89 19.83 14.33
CA ALA A 487 19.20 21.10 14.47
C ALA A 487 20.01 22.08 15.33
N ALA A 488 20.51 21.63 16.49
CA ALA A 488 21.33 22.45 17.38
C ALA A 488 22.62 22.94 16.69
N ALA A 489 23.36 22.04 16.04
CA ALA A 489 24.58 22.36 15.32
C ALA A 489 24.32 23.39 14.20
N TRP A 490 23.21 23.26 13.47
CA TRP A 490 22.83 24.23 12.45
C TRP A 490 22.48 25.59 13.05
N TYR A 491 21.64 25.65 14.09
CA TYR A 491 21.24 26.94 14.69
C TYR A 491 22.45 27.68 15.26
N VAL A 492 23.37 26.97 15.92
CA VAL A 492 24.61 27.57 16.43
C VAL A 492 25.46 28.10 15.28
N ALA A 493 25.75 27.28 14.25
CA ALA A 493 26.59 27.72 13.14
C ALA A 493 25.95 28.85 12.31
N ALA A 494 24.63 28.81 12.09
CA ALA A 494 23.89 29.84 11.39
C ALA A 494 23.87 31.15 12.19
N THR A 495 23.67 31.08 13.51
CA THR A 495 23.71 32.27 14.37
C THR A 495 25.08 32.91 14.33
N VAL A 496 26.15 32.12 14.48
CA VAL A 496 27.53 32.62 14.39
C VAL A 496 27.78 33.25 13.02
N LEU A 497 27.48 32.54 11.93
CA LEU A 497 27.73 33.03 10.57
C LEU A 497 26.96 34.31 10.25
N VAL A 498 25.66 34.37 10.56
CA VAL A 498 24.81 35.55 10.32
C VAL A 498 25.27 36.72 11.18
N THR A 499 25.63 36.47 12.45
CA THR A 499 26.16 37.51 13.33
C THR A 499 27.41 38.14 12.72
N TRP A 500 28.37 37.33 12.28
CA TRP A 500 29.59 37.84 11.66
C TRP A 500 29.34 38.53 10.33
N TRP A 501 28.42 38.02 9.52
CA TRP A 501 28.08 38.65 8.25
C TRP A 501 27.39 40.01 8.43
N LEU A 502 26.55 40.16 9.46
CA LEU A 502 25.96 41.45 9.83
C LEU A 502 27.02 42.43 10.35
N ARG A 503 28.02 41.94 11.08
CA ARG A 503 29.17 42.77 11.51
C ARG A 503 30.05 43.20 10.34
N ASP A 504 30.31 42.33 9.37
CA ASP A 504 31.02 42.68 8.13
C ASP A 504 30.31 43.83 7.38
N LEU A 505 28.99 43.95 7.51
CA LEU A 505 28.16 45.04 6.95
C LEU A 505 28.13 46.32 7.81
N GLY A 506 28.86 46.36 8.93
CA GLY A 506 28.89 47.50 9.85
C GLY A 506 27.64 47.62 10.74
N TRP A 507 26.87 46.53 10.91
CA TRP A 507 25.73 46.52 11.82
C TRP A 507 26.18 46.18 13.24
N ASP A 508 26.23 47.20 14.10
CA ASP A 508 26.43 47.02 15.54
C ASP A 508 25.10 46.76 16.27
N TRP A 509 25.05 45.71 17.08
CA TRP A 509 23.86 45.24 17.79
C TRP A 509 23.47 46.14 18.98
N GLY A 510 23.27 47.44 18.75
CA GLY A 510 22.95 48.43 19.76
C GLY A 510 21.55 48.28 20.36
N ASN A 511 21.33 47.22 21.14
CA ASN A 511 20.07 46.96 21.85
C ASN A 511 20.31 46.96 23.38
N GLN A 512 19.35 47.44 24.18
CA GLN A 512 19.54 47.64 25.64
C GLN A 512 19.98 46.37 26.41
N ALA A 513 19.56 45.20 25.95
CA ALA A 513 19.97 43.91 26.53
C ALA A 513 21.48 43.61 26.35
N ILE A 514 22.07 44.07 25.25
CA ILE A 514 23.50 43.87 24.95
C ILE A 514 24.35 44.86 25.73
N ALA A 515 23.88 46.10 25.90
CA ALA A 515 24.52 47.08 26.78
C ALA A 515 24.55 46.60 28.24
N PHE A 516 23.46 45.98 28.72
CA PHE A 516 23.41 45.36 30.05
C PHE A 516 24.39 44.19 30.20
N LEU A 517 24.48 43.31 29.19
CA LEU A 517 25.45 42.21 29.16
C LEU A 517 26.89 42.73 29.15
N GLN A 518 27.21 43.72 28.31
CA GLN A 518 28.53 44.35 28.23
C GLN A 518 28.95 44.98 29.57
N GLN A 519 28.00 45.64 30.26
CA GLN A 519 28.23 46.21 31.59
C GLN A 519 28.44 45.13 32.67
N ALA A 520 27.73 44.00 32.57
CA ALA A 520 27.86 42.88 33.49
C ALA A 520 29.15 42.06 33.29
N THR A 521 29.65 41.96 32.04
CA THR A 521 30.85 41.18 31.69
C THR A 521 32.13 42.01 31.62
N GLY A 522 32.06 43.33 31.75
CA GLY A 522 33.21 44.23 31.62
C GLY A 522 33.78 44.32 30.20
N THR A 523 32.98 43.96 29.20
CA THR A 523 33.39 43.92 27.80
C THR A 523 33.26 45.31 27.15
N PRO A 524 34.26 45.78 26.38
CA PRO A 524 34.21 47.05 25.65
C PRO A 524 32.95 47.23 24.78
N SER A 525 32.49 48.48 24.59
CA SER A 525 31.23 48.80 23.89
C SER A 525 31.21 48.43 22.41
N ASP A 526 32.38 48.26 21.80
CA ASP A 526 32.61 47.81 20.42
C ASP A 526 32.60 46.27 20.27
N ARG A 527 32.54 45.53 21.39
CA ARG A 527 32.61 44.07 21.41
C ARG A 527 31.33 43.42 21.90
N PHE A 528 30.95 42.33 21.26
CA PHE A 528 29.85 41.47 21.70
C PHE A 528 30.38 40.44 22.72
N PRO A 529 29.86 40.43 23.96
CA PRO A 529 30.34 39.53 25.01
C PRO A 529 30.30 38.06 24.60
N TYR A 530 31.37 37.31 24.86
CA TYR A 530 31.55 35.88 24.54
C TYR A 530 31.60 35.51 23.05
N LEU A 531 30.88 36.19 22.15
CA LEU A 531 30.91 35.88 20.71
C LEU A 531 32.18 36.36 20.03
N ASP A 532 32.67 37.55 20.37
CA ASP A 532 33.91 38.06 19.79
C ASP A 532 35.15 37.31 20.31
N ASP A 533 35.05 36.70 21.50
CA ASP A 533 36.09 35.87 22.11
C ASP A 533 36.18 34.46 21.49
N LEU A 534 35.18 34.01 20.72
CA LEU A 534 35.21 32.73 19.99
C LEU A 534 36.15 32.74 18.78
N ARG A 535 36.61 33.93 18.38
CA ARG A 535 37.39 34.17 17.17
C ARG A 535 38.88 34.25 17.49
N GLN A 536 39.73 33.87 16.54
CA GLN A 536 41.16 34.14 16.64
C GLN A 536 41.40 35.67 16.71
N PRO A 537 42.29 36.16 17.61
CA PRO A 537 42.53 37.59 17.80
C PRO A 537 42.90 38.33 16.51
N ASP A 538 43.68 37.68 15.64
CA ASP A 538 44.26 38.26 14.41
C ASP A 538 43.33 38.19 13.18
N TYR A 539 42.10 37.67 13.33
CA TYR A 539 41.14 37.65 12.22
C TYR A 539 40.67 39.10 11.90
N PRO A 540 40.40 39.46 10.63
CA PRO A 540 39.88 40.79 10.28
C PRO A 540 38.34 40.90 10.45
N ILE A 541 37.84 41.93 11.16
CA ILE A 541 36.38 42.16 11.40
C ILE A 541 35.74 43.04 10.33
N SER A 542 36.51 43.89 9.65
CA SER A 542 35.99 45.10 9.00
C SER A 542 36.22 45.17 7.47
N ASP A 543 36.47 44.04 6.80
CA ASP A 543 36.58 43.99 5.33
C ASP A 543 35.50 43.08 4.73
N PHE A 544 34.37 43.70 4.36
CA PHE A 544 33.24 43.02 3.71
C PHE A 544 33.65 42.30 2.43
N ALA A 545 34.50 42.92 1.60
CA ALA A 545 34.88 42.37 0.31
C ALA A 545 35.73 41.11 0.50
N GLU A 546 36.71 41.15 1.40
CA GLU A 546 37.60 40.02 1.69
C GLU A 546 36.84 38.82 2.30
N ASN A 547 35.88 39.07 3.18
CA ASN A 547 35.12 38.02 3.87
C ASN A 547 33.93 37.48 3.04
N LEU A 548 33.47 38.19 2.01
CA LEU A 548 32.28 37.82 1.23
C LEU A 548 32.32 36.37 0.67
N PRO A 549 33.43 35.88 0.08
CA PRO A 549 33.52 34.50 -0.41
C PRO A 549 33.26 33.44 0.66
N VAL A 550 33.84 33.59 1.86
CA VAL A 550 33.69 32.62 2.95
C VAL A 550 32.28 32.66 3.53
N ARG A 551 31.63 33.83 3.62
CA ARG A 551 30.25 33.96 4.10
C ARG A 551 29.25 33.32 3.14
N MET A 552 29.37 33.59 1.84
CA MET A 552 28.49 33.03 0.81
C MET A 552 28.60 31.50 0.73
N VAL A 553 29.83 30.99 0.62
CA VAL A 553 30.09 29.55 0.55
C VAL A 553 29.65 28.88 1.85
N GLY A 554 29.98 29.46 3.02
CA GLY A 554 29.58 28.97 4.33
C GLY A 554 28.08 28.85 4.50
N LEU A 555 27.31 29.89 4.11
CA LEU A 555 25.85 29.84 4.18
C LEU A 555 25.29 28.75 3.26
N SER A 556 25.82 28.62 2.04
CA SER A 556 25.37 27.59 1.10
C SER A 556 25.53 26.17 1.66
N PHE A 557 26.66 25.88 2.34
CA PHE A 557 26.91 24.59 2.98
C PHE A 557 26.03 24.35 4.21
N LEU A 558 25.75 25.39 5.01
CA LEU A 558 24.79 25.28 6.13
C LEU A 558 23.39 24.91 5.65
N LEU A 559 22.90 25.59 4.61
CA LEU A 559 21.58 25.34 4.04
C LEU A 559 21.49 23.92 3.44
N VAL A 560 22.43 23.55 2.57
CA VAL A 560 22.47 22.23 1.93
C VAL A 560 22.65 21.13 2.95
N GLY A 561 23.59 21.26 3.88
CA GLY A 561 23.93 20.21 4.84
C GLY A 561 22.75 19.82 5.74
N ALA A 562 22.02 20.82 6.25
CA ALA A 562 20.81 20.56 7.05
C ALA A 562 19.73 19.85 6.23
N ARG A 563 19.42 20.32 5.02
CA ARG A 563 18.42 19.66 4.16
C ARG A 563 18.83 18.26 3.74
N TYR A 564 20.09 18.07 3.36
CA TYR A 564 20.62 16.78 2.94
C TYR A 564 20.45 15.74 4.05
N TYR A 565 20.85 16.05 5.29
CA TYR A 565 20.65 15.14 6.42
C TYR A 565 19.17 14.94 6.77
N GLN A 566 18.39 16.01 6.93
CA GLN A 566 17.01 15.92 7.41
C GLN A 566 16.08 15.21 6.42
N ASN A 567 16.20 15.53 5.13
CA ASN A 567 15.32 14.99 4.11
C ASN A 567 15.73 13.57 3.70
N LEU A 568 17.02 13.22 3.66
CA LEU A 568 17.44 11.88 3.24
C LEU A 568 17.58 10.91 4.42
N PHE A 569 18.15 11.32 5.56
CA PHE A 569 18.72 10.38 6.53
C PHE A 569 18.14 10.42 7.95
N ALA A 570 17.58 11.55 8.41
CA ALA A 570 17.22 11.74 9.82
C ALA A 570 16.23 10.72 10.41
N GLY A 571 15.47 10.01 9.57
CA GLY A 571 14.53 8.96 10.01
C GLY A 571 14.88 7.55 9.54
N LEU A 572 16.07 7.35 8.96
CA LEU A 572 16.51 6.07 8.42
C LEU A 572 17.78 5.61 9.14
N THR A 573 17.93 4.31 9.38
CA THR A 573 19.17 3.73 9.93
C THR A 573 19.47 2.37 9.29
N PRO A 574 20.66 2.16 8.72
CA PRO A 574 21.10 0.85 8.25
C PRO A 574 21.39 -0.14 9.39
N LEU A 575 21.52 0.32 10.65
CA LEU A 575 21.76 -0.56 11.81
C LEU A 575 20.65 -1.59 12.05
N VAL A 576 19.49 -1.43 11.42
CA VAL A 576 18.41 -2.44 11.40
C VAL A 576 18.86 -3.79 10.82
N ALA A 577 19.94 -3.83 10.04
CA ALA A 577 20.57 -5.08 9.57
C ALA A 577 21.15 -5.92 10.74
N GLY A 578 21.49 -5.31 11.87
CA GLY A 578 22.14 -5.98 13.00
C GLY A 578 23.59 -6.40 12.72
N LEU A 579 24.24 -7.02 13.71
CA LEU A 579 25.68 -7.32 13.70
C LEU A 579 26.05 -8.69 13.08
N ARG A 580 25.07 -9.56 12.80
CA ARG A 580 25.30 -10.96 12.41
C ARG A 580 25.19 -11.23 10.90
N GLN A 581 25.33 -10.21 10.05
CA GLN A 581 25.20 -10.35 8.57
C GLN A 581 26.54 -10.19 7.83
N GLY A 582 27.67 -10.29 8.52
CA GLY A 582 29.01 -10.23 7.95
C GLY A 582 29.29 -8.89 7.27
N TRP A 583 29.70 -8.93 6.00
CA TRP A 583 30.00 -7.73 5.20
C TRP A 583 28.86 -6.70 5.13
N LEU A 584 27.61 -7.16 5.15
CA LEU A 584 26.46 -6.25 5.15
C LEU A 584 26.36 -5.47 6.46
N SER A 585 26.72 -6.07 7.60
CA SER A 585 26.77 -5.39 8.90
C SER A 585 27.89 -4.35 8.95
N LEU A 586 29.05 -4.65 8.37
CA LEU A 586 30.16 -3.69 8.27
C LEU A 586 29.76 -2.48 7.42
N LEU A 587 29.19 -2.70 6.24
CA LEU A 587 28.66 -1.61 5.41
C LEU A 587 27.55 -0.82 6.12
N ALA A 588 26.72 -1.47 6.94
CA ALA A 588 25.71 -0.79 7.74
C ALA A 588 26.32 0.17 8.75
N ILE A 589 27.35 -0.25 9.49
CA ILE A 589 28.04 0.58 10.47
C ILE A 589 28.74 1.76 9.77
N VAL A 590 29.42 1.50 8.65
CA VAL A 590 30.09 2.54 7.86
C VAL A 590 29.09 3.54 7.30
N ALA A 591 27.97 3.09 6.73
CA ALA A 591 26.93 3.97 6.23
C ALA A 591 26.28 4.78 7.37
N GLU A 592 26.00 4.15 8.52
CA GLU A 592 25.47 4.84 9.71
C GLU A 592 26.42 5.95 10.18
N LEU A 593 27.72 5.64 10.30
CA LEU A 593 28.73 6.62 10.72
C LEU A 593 28.71 7.85 9.80
N HIS A 594 28.77 7.65 8.48
CA HIS A 594 28.75 8.76 7.52
C HIS A 594 27.42 9.54 7.57
N MET A 595 26.28 8.84 7.59
CA MET A 595 24.96 9.48 7.72
C MET A 595 24.89 10.36 8.96
N ARG A 596 25.39 9.89 10.11
CA ARG A 596 25.31 10.63 11.38
C ARG A 596 26.34 11.73 11.51
N LEU A 597 27.52 11.58 10.93
CA LEU A 597 28.51 12.66 10.87
C LEU A 597 27.98 13.87 10.06
N PHE A 598 27.09 13.65 9.08
CA PHE A 598 26.35 14.74 8.40
C PHE A 598 25.40 15.54 9.31
N ALA A 599 25.07 15.07 10.51
CA ALA A 599 24.35 15.88 11.49
C ALA A 599 25.19 17.10 11.92
N VAL A 600 26.51 16.97 11.98
CA VAL A 600 27.43 18.03 12.45
C VAL A 600 28.41 18.50 11.37
N ALA A 601 28.46 17.84 10.20
CA ALA A 601 29.43 18.16 9.15
C ALA A 601 29.37 19.63 8.71
N ALA A 602 28.17 20.19 8.52
CA ALA A 602 28.04 21.59 8.11
C ALA A 602 28.59 22.56 9.17
N PHE A 603 28.41 22.25 10.46
CA PHE A 603 28.98 23.02 11.56
C PHE A 603 30.52 22.96 11.53
N LEU A 604 31.09 21.76 11.38
CA LEU A 604 32.54 21.55 11.34
C LEU A 604 33.20 22.16 10.09
N LEU A 605 32.48 22.23 8.98
CA LEU A 605 33.01 22.75 7.73
C LEU A 605 32.95 24.28 7.63
N VAL A 606 32.02 24.91 8.35
CA VAL A 606 31.74 26.35 8.21
C VAL A 606 32.37 27.18 9.33
N LEU A 607 32.41 26.68 10.57
CA LEU A 607 32.94 27.45 11.69
C LEU A 607 34.45 27.74 11.62
N PRO A 608 35.34 26.78 11.31
CA PRO A 608 36.77 27.07 11.28
C PRO A 608 37.16 28.14 10.23
N PRO A 609 36.64 28.11 8.98
CA PRO A 609 36.87 29.21 8.04
C PRO A 609 36.27 30.54 8.47
N THR A 610 35.19 30.51 9.27
CA THR A 610 34.48 31.71 9.75
C THR A 610 35.18 32.38 10.93
N LEU A 611 35.82 31.61 11.82
CA LEU A 611 36.35 32.09 13.11
C LEU A 611 37.89 32.14 13.19
N VAL A 612 38.58 31.33 12.37
CA VAL A 612 40.04 31.16 12.47
C VAL A 612 40.75 31.76 11.27
N GLN A 613 40.40 31.35 10.05
CA GLN A 613 41.08 31.82 8.85
C GLN A 613 40.17 31.75 7.61
N GLY A 614 39.85 32.91 7.03
CA GLY A 614 38.91 33.03 5.91
C GLY A 614 39.32 32.16 4.73
N ARG A 615 40.61 32.20 4.33
CA ARG A 615 41.17 31.48 3.18
C ARG A 615 40.98 29.96 3.23
N TRP A 616 40.69 29.37 4.39
CA TRP A 616 40.45 27.92 4.51
C TRP A 616 39.19 27.44 3.78
N TRP A 617 38.26 28.33 3.42
CA TRP A 617 37.06 27.95 2.68
C TRP A 617 37.39 27.20 1.37
N SER A 618 38.50 27.52 0.71
CA SER A 618 38.93 26.88 -0.55
C SER A 618 39.37 25.42 -0.36
N VAL A 619 39.90 25.08 0.82
CA VAL A 619 40.31 23.72 1.19
C VAL A 619 39.13 22.94 1.79
N PHE A 620 38.29 23.60 2.58
CA PHE A 620 37.15 22.96 3.24
C PHE A 620 36.01 22.62 2.27
N THR A 621 35.88 23.35 1.15
CA THR A 621 34.92 23.06 0.08
C THR A 621 35.09 21.66 -0.51
N PRO A 622 36.25 21.27 -1.08
CA PRO A 622 36.45 19.92 -1.62
C PRO A 622 36.37 18.84 -0.54
N VAL A 623 36.80 19.12 0.70
CA VAL A 623 36.62 18.19 1.84
C VAL A 623 35.14 17.90 2.09
N GLY A 624 34.29 18.93 2.10
CA GLY A 624 32.85 18.77 2.26
C GLY A 624 32.21 17.95 1.14
N VAL A 625 32.59 18.20 -0.12
CA VAL A 625 32.07 17.44 -1.28
C VAL A 625 32.58 15.99 -1.27
N LEU A 626 33.84 15.76 -0.88
CA LEU A 626 34.37 14.41 -0.69
C LEU A 626 33.58 13.65 0.38
N PHE A 627 33.20 14.33 1.46
CA PHE A 627 32.38 13.75 2.50
C PHE A 627 30.99 13.30 1.97
N VAL A 628 30.38 14.10 1.09
CA VAL A 628 29.12 13.74 0.39
C VAL A 628 29.33 12.51 -0.49
N PHE A 629 30.44 12.45 -1.24
CA PHE A 629 30.78 11.29 -2.07
C PHE A 629 30.88 10.00 -1.24
N ILE A 630 31.64 10.02 -0.14
CA ILE A 630 31.84 8.84 0.71
C ILE A 630 30.52 8.39 1.37
N CYS A 631 29.71 9.33 1.82
CA CYS A 631 28.39 9.04 2.38
C CYS A 631 27.45 8.42 1.33
N ASN A 632 27.37 9.00 0.13
CA ASN A 632 26.58 8.44 -0.97
C ASN A 632 27.06 7.04 -1.36
N TRP A 633 28.37 6.85 -1.49
CA TRP A 633 28.98 5.57 -1.84
C TRP A 633 28.70 4.48 -0.80
N SER A 634 28.89 4.77 0.49
CA SER A 634 28.63 3.81 1.56
C SER A 634 27.16 3.43 1.66
N CYS A 635 26.24 4.40 1.60
CA CYS A 635 24.80 4.17 1.60
C CYS A 635 24.35 3.33 0.39
N LEU A 636 24.83 3.67 -0.81
CA LEU A 636 24.50 2.97 -2.05
C LEU A 636 25.07 1.54 -2.07
N SER A 637 26.29 1.35 -1.56
CA SER A 637 26.92 0.03 -1.46
C SER A 637 26.16 -0.88 -0.51
N PHE A 638 25.77 -0.36 0.65
CA PHE A 638 24.90 -1.06 1.59
C PHE A 638 23.54 -1.41 0.94
N ALA A 639 22.86 -0.43 0.34
CA ALA A 639 21.54 -0.61 -0.24
C ALA A 639 21.53 -1.65 -1.38
N ARG A 640 22.52 -1.59 -2.29
CA ARG A 640 22.67 -2.56 -3.38
C ARG A 640 22.92 -3.97 -2.86
N LEU A 641 23.76 -4.13 -1.85
CA LEU A 641 24.04 -5.44 -1.27
C LEU A 641 22.80 -6.01 -0.55
N ALA A 642 22.09 -5.18 0.22
CA ALA A 642 20.86 -5.55 0.91
C ALA A 642 19.80 -6.06 -0.08
N LEU A 643 19.54 -5.29 -1.15
CA LEU A 643 18.56 -5.68 -2.17
C LEU A 643 18.98 -6.92 -2.95
N ARG A 644 20.26 -7.08 -3.29
CA ARG A 644 20.77 -8.30 -3.95
C ARG A 644 20.54 -9.53 -3.07
N ARG A 645 20.86 -9.46 -1.77
CA ARG A 645 20.63 -10.57 -0.83
C ARG A 645 19.15 -10.84 -0.61
N ALA A 646 18.32 -9.80 -0.52
CA ALA A 646 16.89 -9.93 -0.35
C ALA A 646 16.21 -10.57 -1.58
N LYS A 647 16.64 -10.19 -2.80
CA LYS A 647 16.20 -10.82 -4.04
C LYS A 647 16.66 -12.29 -4.12
N ALA A 648 17.90 -12.59 -3.74
CA ALA A 648 18.39 -13.97 -3.66
C ALA A 648 17.62 -14.81 -2.62
N ALA A 649 17.17 -14.19 -1.52
CA ALA A 649 16.31 -14.83 -0.52
C ALA A 649 14.83 -14.88 -0.93
N GLN A 650 14.45 -14.33 -2.09
CA GLN A 650 13.06 -14.22 -2.58
C GLN A 650 12.11 -13.52 -1.59
N LEU A 651 12.54 -12.40 -0.98
CA LEU A 651 11.67 -11.59 -0.13
C LEU A 651 10.75 -10.71 -0.98
N SER A 652 9.44 -10.71 -0.67
CA SER A 652 8.43 -9.87 -1.35
C SER A 652 8.62 -8.36 -1.17
N THR A 653 9.52 -7.93 -0.29
CA THR A 653 9.91 -6.52 -0.10
C THR A 653 10.58 -5.90 -1.33
N VAL A 654 11.19 -6.73 -2.19
CA VAL A 654 11.97 -6.24 -3.34
C VAL A 654 11.19 -6.47 -4.64
N PRO A 655 10.83 -5.41 -5.37
CA PRO A 655 10.17 -5.56 -6.66
C PRO A 655 11.08 -6.31 -7.65
N ALA A 656 10.48 -7.03 -8.61
CA ALA A 656 11.25 -7.78 -9.61
C ALA A 656 12.14 -6.84 -10.46
N GLY A 657 11.65 -5.61 -10.70
CA GLY A 657 12.30 -4.55 -11.45
C GLY A 657 13.31 -3.70 -10.65
N ARG A 658 13.60 -2.50 -11.17
CA ARG A 658 14.53 -1.55 -10.54
C ARG A 658 13.81 -0.66 -9.52
N VAL A 659 14.55 -0.20 -8.51
CA VAL A 659 14.05 0.76 -7.51
C VAL A 659 14.43 2.17 -7.98
N ALA A 660 13.47 2.92 -8.53
CA ALA A 660 13.69 4.21 -9.18
C ALA A 660 14.49 5.20 -8.33
N GLY A 661 14.19 5.28 -7.02
CA GLY A 661 14.89 6.15 -6.08
C GLY A 661 16.38 5.83 -5.91
N LEU A 662 16.76 4.56 -5.97
CA LEU A 662 18.17 4.16 -5.89
C LEU A 662 18.92 4.37 -7.22
N ASP A 663 18.23 4.25 -8.35
CA ASP A 663 18.81 4.57 -9.65
C ASP A 663 19.13 6.07 -9.73
N ALA A 664 18.20 6.93 -9.29
CA ALA A 664 18.44 8.37 -9.17
C ALA A 664 19.62 8.68 -8.24
N PHE A 665 19.66 8.04 -7.07
CA PHE A 665 20.77 8.21 -6.11
C PHE A 665 22.12 7.74 -6.67
N SER A 666 22.12 6.69 -7.50
CA SER A 666 23.35 6.16 -8.09
C SER A 666 24.05 7.14 -9.04
N GLY A 667 23.27 8.01 -9.69
CA GLY A 667 23.82 9.10 -10.51
C GLY A 667 24.49 10.20 -9.68
N TRP A 668 24.15 10.34 -8.39
CA TRP A 668 24.69 11.41 -7.56
C TRP A 668 26.13 11.16 -7.11
N THR A 669 26.53 9.90 -6.94
CA THR A 669 27.87 9.53 -6.48
C THR A 669 28.96 9.94 -7.48
N PRO A 670 28.87 9.61 -8.79
CA PRO A 670 29.85 10.07 -9.77
C PRO A 670 29.88 11.60 -9.91
N SER A 671 28.73 12.27 -9.88
CA SER A 671 28.69 13.74 -9.92
C SER A 671 29.37 14.38 -8.70
N ALA A 672 29.21 13.80 -7.51
CA ALA A 672 29.90 14.28 -6.31
C ALA A 672 31.41 14.05 -6.38
N ALA A 673 31.86 12.90 -6.91
CA ALA A 673 33.28 12.63 -7.13
C ALA A 673 33.90 13.64 -8.11
N PHE A 674 33.26 13.85 -9.26
CA PHE A 674 33.71 14.84 -10.24
C PHE A 674 33.78 16.24 -9.62
N TYR A 675 32.73 16.65 -8.91
CA TYR A 675 32.67 17.95 -8.26
C TYR A 675 33.74 18.12 -7.16
N ALA A 676 34.04 17.06 -6.39
CA ALA A 676 35.12 17.07 -5.39
C ALA A 676 36.48 17.28 -6.04
N VAL A 677 36.77 16.59 -7.14
CA VAL A 677 38.02 16.76 -7.90
C VAL A 677 38.13 18.17 -8.46
N THR A 678 37.07 18.69 -9.10
CA THR A 678 37.04 20.05 -9.64
C THR A 678 37.27 21.10 -8.56
N CYS A 679 36.56 21.00 -7.42
CA CYS A 679 36.76 21.90 -6.28
C CYS A 679 38.15 21.74 -5.66
N GLY A 680 38.73 20.53 -5.67
CA GLY A 680 40.06 20.27 -5.14
C GLY A 680 41.14 20.94 -5.97
N VAL A 681 41.06 20.83 -7.29
CA VAL A 681 41.98 21.50 -8.23
C VAL A 681 41.86 23.01 -8.09
N ILE A 682 40.64 23.56 -8.21
CA ILE A 682 40.39 25.00 -8.12
C ILE A 682 40.78 25.54 -6.74
N GLY A 683 40.40 24.86 -5.66
CA GLY A 683 40.72 25.28 -4.29
C GLY A 683 42.21 25.31 -4.02
N THR A 684 42.97 24.35 -4.57
CA THR A 684 44.44 24.33 -4.49
C THR A 684 45.05 25.48 -5.27
N LEU A 685 44.55 25.76 -6.48
CA LEU A 685 45.03 26.89 -7.29
C LEU A 685 44.77 28.25 -6.63
N ILE A 686 43.61 28.41 -5.97
CA ILE A 686 43.30 29.60 -5.15
C ILE A 686 44.22 29.68 -3.94
N TYR A 687 44.50 28.56 -3.28
CA TYR A 687 45.37 28.55 -2.09
C TYR A 687 46.83 28.90 -2.43
N LEU A 688 47.30 28.49 -3.61
CA LEU A 688 48.64 28.81 -4.13
C LEU A 688 48.72 30.19 -4.83
N ASP A 689 47.65 31.00 -4.78
CA ASP A 689 47.57 32.31 -5.44
C ASP A 689 47.85 32.30 -6.96
N LEU A 690 47.62 31.15 -7.62
CA LEU A 690 47.80 30.97 -9.07
C LEU A 690 46.61 31.51 -9.88
N VAL A 691 45.48 31.77 -9.22
CA VAL A 691 44.24 32.23 -9.85
C VAL A 691 43.64 33.38 -9.04
N LYS A 692 43.23 34.44 -9.73
CA LYS A 692 42.79 35.71 -9.08
C LYS A 692 41.28 35.92 -9.02
N ASP A 693 40.49 35.16 -9.79
CA ASP A 693 39.03 35.34 -9.90
C ASP A 693 38.24 34.67 -8.76
N VAL A 694 38.66 34.87 -7.51
CA VAL A 694 38.15 34.21 -6.30
C VAL A 694 36.62 34.32 -6.17
N TYR A 695 36.05 35.49 -6.49
CA TYR A 695 34.61 35.74 -6.44
C TYR A 695 33.81 34.90 -7.45
N VAL A 696 34.36 34.64 -8.64
CA VAL A 696 33.70 33.83 -9.66
C VAL A 696 33.57 32.40 -9.18
N TYR A 697 34.64 31.85 -8.58
CA TYR A 697 34.62 30.50 -8.01
C TYR A 697 33.70 30.39 -6.80
N ALA A 698 33.74 31.36 -5.88
CA ALA A 698 32.86 31.40 -4.72
C ALA A 698 31.38 31.52 -5.13
N GLY A 699 31.07 32.35 -6.13
CA GLY A 699 29.75 32.47 -6.73
C GLY A 699 29.28 31.18 -7.39
N ALA A 700 30.15 30.51 -8.17
CA ALA A 700 29.84 29.24 -8.81
C ALA A 700 29.55 28.13 -7.80
N VAL A 701 30.37 27.99 -6.75
CA VAL A 701 30.16 27.02 -5.66
C VAL A 701 28.83 27.31 -4.94
N THR A 702 28.57 28.57 -4.61
CA THR A 702 27.33 29.00 -3.95
C THR A 702 26.10 28.70 -4.80
N ALA A 703 26.16 28.98 -6.11
CA ALA A 703 25.07 28.71 -7.05
C ALA A 703 24.81 27.20 -7.22
N ILE A 704 25.87 26.38 -7.35
CA ILE A 704 25.74 24.92 -7.44
C ILE A 704 25.13 24.36 -6.15
N ASN A 705 25.63 24.78 -4.98
CA ASN A 705 25.10 24.34 -3.70
C ASN A 705 23.63 24.73 -3.53
N THR A 706 23.26 25.97 -3.83
CA THR A 706 21.90 26.48 -3.60
C THR A 706 20.91 25.97 -4.66
N VAL A 707 21.25 26.00 -5.94
CA VAL A 707 20.30 25.60 -7.00
C VAL A 707 20.29 24.08 -7.15
N LEU A 708 21.44 23.46 -7.42
CA LEU A 708 21.49 22.03 -7.72
C LEU A 708 21.30 21.18 -6.46
N PHE A 709 22.05 21.44 -5.39
CA PHE A 709 21.99 20.58 -4.22
C PHE A 709 20.81 20.92 -3.30
N TYR A 710 20.59 22.19 -2.97
CA TYR A 710 19.52 22.59 -2.05
C TYR A 710 18.14 22.50 -2.71
N VAL A 711 17.91 23.16 -3.86
CA VAL A 711 16.59 23.19 -4.50
C VAL A 711 16.26 21.92 -5.28
N ILE A 712 17.16 21.42 -6.12
CA ILE A 712 16.84 20.30 -7.03
C ILE A 712 17.01 18.93 -6.38
N LYS A 713 18.17 18.64 -5.76
CA LYS A 713 18.49 17.30 -5.24
C LYS A 713 17.93 17.04 -3.84
N CYS A 714 18.22 17.91 -2.89
CA CYS A 714 17.88 17.70 -1.47
C CYS A 714 16.47 18.15 -1.09
N SER A 715 15.66 18.57 -2.06
CA SER A 715 14.29 19.06 -1.82
C SER A 715 13.28 18.46 -2.80
N GLY A 716 12.01 18.56 -2.42
CA GLY A 716 10.90 18.10 -3.25
C GLY A 716 10.96 16.60 -3.55
N ARG A 717 10.61 16.26 -4.79
CA ARG A 717 10.43 14.87 -5.24
C ARG A 717 11.72 14.06 -5.25
N SER A 718 12.84 14.66 -5.64
CA SER A 718 14.11 13.94 -5.79
C SER A 718 14.62 13.37 -4.46
N ALA A 719 14.58 14.18 -3.39
CA ALA A 719 14.94 13.72 -2.05
C ALA A 719 13.98 12.65 -1.52
N ALA A 720 12.67 12.79 -1.79
CA ALA A 720 11.67 11.82 -1.38
C ALA A 720 11.88 10.46 -2.06
N ASP A 721 12.15 10.45 -3.37
CA ASP A 721 12.41 9.23 -4.14
C ASP A 721 13.67 8.51 -3.62
N VAL A 722 14.77 9.24 -3.40
CA VAL A 722 16.00 8.66 -2.82
C VAL A 722 15.73 8.09 -1.43
N ARG A 723 15.02 8.83 -0.58
CA ARG A 723 14.66 8.38 0.77
C ARG A 723 13.81 7.10 0.73
N THR A 724 12.84 7.03 -0.18
CA THR A 724 12.02 5.83 -0.41
C THR A 724 12.86 4.64 -0.83
N GLY A 725 13.78 4.83 -1.78
CA GLY A 725 14.67 3.77 -2.26
C GLY A 725 15.60 3.24 -1.16
N LEU A 726 16.20 4.13 -0.37
CA LEU A 726 17.02 3.76 0.79
C LEU A 726 16.17 3.08 1.88
N GLY A 727 14.99 3.63 2.18
CA GLY A 727 14.05 3.07 3.16
C GLY A 727 13.68 1.63 2.84
N ARG A 728 13.32 1.33 1.58
CA ARG A 728 13.05 -0.04 1.13
C ARG A 728 14.26 -0.96 1.31
N ALA A 729 15.46 -0.50 0.94
CA ALA A 729 16.67 -1.32 1.11
C ALA A 729 16.98 -1.60 2.60
N PHE A 730 16.71 -0.65 3.49
CA PHE A 730 16.97 -0.79 4.93
C PHE A 730 15.96 -1.76 5.55
N LEU A 731 14.68 -1.67 5.17
CA LEU A 731 13.64 -2.62 5.59
C LEU A 731 13.92 -4.03 5.06
N ALA A 732 14.39 -4.16 3.82
CA ALA A 732 14.83 -5.44 3.27
C ALA A 732 15.99 -6.07 4.09
N ALA A 733 16.96 -5.26 4.51
CA ALA A 733 18.07 -5.72 5.37
C ALA A 733 17.59 -6.16 6.76
N GLU A 734 16.60 -5.46 7.32
CA GLU A 734 15.97 -5.83 8.59
C GLU A 734 15.25 -7.18 8.48
N ARG A 735 14.48 -7.40 7.42
CA ARG A 735 13.79 -8.68 7.20
C ARG A 735 14.78 -9.82 6.99
N LEU A 736 15.87 -9.60 6.26
CA LEU A 736 16.94 -10.59 6.12
C LEU A 736 17.49 -11.04 7.48
N ARG A 737 17.68 -10.10 8.42
CA ARG A 737 18.11 -10.42 9.79
C ARG A 737 17.12 -11.40 10.45
N TYR A 738 15.85 -11.05 10.45
CA TYR A 738 14.85 -11.82 11.19
C TYR A 738 14.46 -13.13 10.51
N ALA A 739 14.53 -13.20 9.18
CA ALA A 739 14.39 -14.43 8.43
C ALA A 739 15.54 -15.41 8.76
N ALA A 740 16.78 -14.91 8.92
CA ALA A 740 17.90 -15.72 9.34
C ALA A 740 17.78 -16.19 10.80
N GLU A 741 17.32 -15.32 11.72
CA GLU A 741 17.03 -15.71 13.11
C GLU A 741 15.93 -16.77 13.24
N GLY A 742 14.94 -16.75 12.35
CA GLY A 742 13.87 -17.74 12.31
C GLY A 742 14.30 -19.13 11.84
N ARG A 743 15.45 -19.25 11.17
CA ARG A 743 16.01 -20.52 10.66
C ARG A 743 16.88 -21.28 11.66
N VAL A 744 17.32 -20.62 12.75
CA VAL A 744 18.11 -21.29 13.79
C VAL A 744 17.16 -22.10 14.68
N PRO A 745 17.32 -23.43 14.80
CA PRO A 745 16.54 -24.23 15.74
C PRO A 745 16.73 -23.64 17.13
N ARG A 746 15.63 -23.34 17.83
CA ARG A 746 15.74 -22.91 19.22
C ARG A 746 16.39 -24.05 20.01
N PRO A 747 17.41 -23.80 20.85
CA PRO A 747 17.71 -24.75 21.90
C PRO A 747 16.43 -24.95 22.72
N ARG A 748 16.05 -26.20 22.95
CA ARG A 748 14.96 -26.54 23.88
C ARG A 748 15.29 -25.86 25.21
N VAL A 749 14.47 -24.89 25.61
CA VAL A 749 14.58 -24.30 26.93
C VAL A 749 13.88 -25.26 27.87
N GLY A 750 14.68 -25.99 28.66
CA GLY A 750 14.23 -26.81 29.80
C GLY A 750 13.92 -28.27 29.45
N ASP A 751 14.89 -29.14 29.66
CA ASP A 751 14.66 -30.37 30.43
C ASP A 751 14.90 -30.03 31.92
#